data_AF-A0A378LP91-F1
#
_entry.id   AF-A0A378LP91-F1
#
_cell.length_a   1.000
_cell.length_b   1.000
_cell.length_c   1.000
_cell.angle_alpha   90.00
_cell.angle_beta   90.00
_cell.angle_gamma   90.00
#
_symmetry.space_group_name_H-M   'P 1'
#
loop_
_entity.id
_entity.type
_entity.pdbx_description
1 polymer ?
#
loop_
_entity_poly.entity_id
_entity_poly.type
_entity_poly.pdbx_seq_one_letter_code
_entity_poly.pdbx_strand_id
1 'polypeptide(L)'
;MYSKKLKINKRNVPMITEDFSADFEIIIKKLSGIKVDTARYESVKRLNDRIREIRESDLSKNEKIFALLDVFESEYAFICKSFGGSKSKLGLFLKNFCVENFGVLLNEESAYHILPEGLMMRILDTFTVKSPEKESLLPPISKRSTQVDHISISAPTIGSQPESNSRVSSSLNILEADKEKIGQQTLRSSKELTRLGSMFGSTQFCYAEKPSGVEPGFRAVELDDLFFVALAKILKEAPNKKLQDLAAKLASPEKELHDRQVLFSTFIQIHVKGPHVKGALDPDVQWLCTQVKTAVSQNNELKAWMYKLDYAEGQKNRIKANKEAIREFVGTRFAGIFSAQNQRQEISWVTNAKGEVHALLACGWKNGLEELTKYLYAGSGPDYNGVLVEDKKASVKRSKYIPGLAKNLIFGVGIGDRDGMGKDAQNKGFADEAFYGFDYGKPYEGDGVAASLSDDFSFKDTFARAPSLFRSSSTIGVARHFMYRNYNVFYDTALSERMFGFHLFKKMITGENPNDEVMDSYPGLREELKRIEDKTPTPEELLIDLGRLREQSGKDSKLRSLIDTQTIAIVSGKLSNFDLYFARIKLDLLDMGMQHGIPYDELSGYLEFIEEMEETARKSNQHILNTFEKRSVLTAEEIDCLDQLEKYFSPASVMSPDGAVFLNWMRLDPQSGRIPFQLKKEENGTFTLTTTDKNIANQLKEEFGLVCKQDDAGLSCVMAPDAFARLMKQAEKKYHEKRDGLLIKPTYKFATLPNVVAFINQGKSALDSGVDASFMWRDDNSLSLRIIVTTEKQAEHARRLFKTEFKLNETKFIQIPSNMHAHFQKRVERLHEDYVLKGKEKEAPRESVISMLPYSKEEISPPESNKWNALYRKSEKDITKKLTPDELLMQRLEEMARKGLLKEEYLEELALVIRETDFENIYQLLSYNDETLSLPQNIHAILKEQFDKIQVIEDRTFMTEPVTGNGLKQTFL
;
A
#
# COMPACT_ATOMS: atom_id res chain seq x y z
N MET A 1 -14.15 30.78 13.33
CA MET A 1 -13.96 30.40 14.75
C MET A 1 -13.08 29.14 14.80
N TYR A 2 -11.79 29.28 14.49
CA TYR A 2 -10.77 28.23 14.60
C TYR A 2 -9.45 28.93 14.92
N SER A 3 -9.13 29.05 16.21
CA SER A 3 -7.82 29.47 16.70
C SER A 3 -7.38 28.44 17.73
N LYS A 4 -6.89 27.29 17.24
CA LYS A 4 -5.97 26.46 18.00
C LYS A 4 -4.59 26.73 17.42
N LYS A 5 -3.75 27.40 18.22
CA LYS A 5 -2.33 27.60 17.96
C LYS A 5 -1.72 26.25 17.60
N LEU A 6 -1.22 26.13 16.38
CA LEU A 6 -0.25 25.10 16.00
C LEU A 6 0.91 25.21 16.99
N LYS A 7 1.12 24.18 17.82
CA LYS A 7 2.37 24.05 18.56
C LYS A 7 3.47 23.82 17.53
N ILE A 8 4.33 24.83 17.37
CA ILE A 8 5.52 24.77 16.53
C ILE A 8 6.44 23.71 17.13
N ASN A 9 6.59 22.57 16.44
CA ASN A 9 7.62 21.58 16.78
C ASN A 9 8.99 22.28 16.71
N LYS A 10 9.86 21.95 17.67
CA LYS A 10 11.25 22.44 17.69
C LYS A 10 11.91 22.12 16.35
N ARG A 11 12.32 23.16 15.64
CA ARG A 11 13.01 23.10 14.35
C ARG A 11 14.35 22.40 14.53
N ASN A 12 14.56 21.29 13.82
CA ASN A 12 15.90 20.73 13.64
C ASN A 12 16.40 21.19 12.27
N VAL A 13 17.53 21.90 12.29
CA VAL A 13 18.18 22.70 11.23
C VAL A 13 17.57 24.10 11.03
N PRO A 14 18.07 25.12 11.76
CA PRO A 14 17.74 26.51 11.47
C PRO A 14 18.70 27.10 10.43
N MET A 15 18.17 27.97 9.57
CA MET A 15 18.92 29.07 8.95
C MET A 15 19.43 30.02 10.05
N ILE A 16 20.46 29.61 10.81
CA ILE A 16 21.16 30.49 11.77
C ILE A 16 22.23 31.28 11.01
N THR A 17 21.83 32.10 10.04
CA THR A 17 22.69 33.18 9.57
C THR A 17 21.93 34.50 9.72
N GLU A 18 22.63 35.55 10.15
CA GLU A 18 22.13 36.95 10.22
C GLU A 18 22.71 37.77 9.05
N ASP A 19 23.21 37.08 8.02
CA ASP A 19 24.01 37.69 6.95
C ASP A 19 23.21 38.71 6.11
N PHE A 20 21.88 38.64 6.12
CA PHE A 20 20.98 39.54 5.40
C PHE A 20 20.12 40.43 6.31
N SER A 21 20.55 40.61 7.56
CA SER A 21 19.84 41.44 8.55
C SER A 21 19.66 42.89 8.12
N ALA A 22 20.62 43.46 7.37
CA ALA A 22 20.51 44.81 6.82
C ALA A 22 19.43 44.89 5.71
N ASP A 23 19.37 43.90 4.83
CA ASP A 23 18.34 43.83 3.77
C ASP A 23 16.93 43.71 4.40
N PHE A 24 16.77 42.92 5.46
CA PHE A 24 15.50 42.82 6.20
C PHE A 24 15.02 44.17 6.75
N GLU A 25 15.90 44.95 7.41
CA GLU A 25 15.53 46.27 7.93
C GLU A 25 15.15 47.25 6.81
N ILE A 26 15.82 47.17 5.65
CA ILE A 26 15.47 47.96 4.47
C ILE A 26 14.06 47.61 3.98
N ILE A 27 13.73 46.33 3.90
CA ILE A 27 12.40 45.85 3.48
C ILE A 27 11.32 46.37 4.44
N ILE A 28 11.50 46.21 5.75
CA ILE A 28 10.54 46.66 6.77
C ILE A 28 10.38 48.20 6.76
N LYS A 29 11.47 48.94 6.58
CA LYS A 29 11.42 50.40 6.46
C LYS A 29 10.62 50.84 5.23
N LYS A 30 10.78 50.14 4.10
CA LYS A 30 9.97 50.40 2.90
C LYS A 30 8.49 50.06 3.14
N LEU A 31 8.19 48.95 3.82
CA LEU A 31 6.82 48.52 4.13
C LEU A 31 6.06 49.49 5.05
N SER A 32 6.75 50.09 6.03
CA SER A 32 6.15 51.00 7.02
C SER A 32 5.72 52.36 6.46
N GLY A 33 6.03 52.66 5.19
CA GLY A 33 5.66 53.92 4.52
C GLY A 33 4.62 53.79 3.39
N ILE A 34 4.12 52.58 3.08
CA ILE A 34 3.35 52.34 1.85
C ILE A 34 1.83 52.41 2.10
N LYS A 35 1.13 53.24 1.32
CA LYS A 35 -0.33 53.23 1.16
C LYS A 35 -0.68 52.90 -0.27
N VAL A 36 -1.26 51.71 -0.50
CA VAL A 36 -1.80 51.33 -1.79
C VAL A 36 -3.25 51.82 -1.87
N ASP A 37 -3.53 52.77 -2.74
CA ASP A 37 -4.90 53.19 -3.04
C ASP A 37 -5.62 52.07 -3.82
N THR A 38 -6.44 51.28 -3.11
CA THR A 38 -7.12 50.10 -3.68
C THR A 38 -8.47 49.88 -3.02
N ALA A 39 -9.45 49.40 -3.81
CA ALA A 39 -10.75 48.96 -3.30
C ALA A 39 -10.68 47.61 -2.54
N ARG A 40 -9.50 46.96 -2.50
CA ARG A 40 -9.25 45.64 -1.89
C ARG A 40 -8.85 45.75 -0.42
N TYR A 41 -9.67 46.43 0.39
CA TYR A 41 -9.35 46.74 1.80
C TYR A 41 -9.09 45.48 2.65
N GLU A 42 -9.83 44.40 2.44
CA GLU A 42 -9.65 43.13 3.19
C GLU A 42 -8.30 42.45 2.88
N SER A 43 -7.86 42.47 1.62
CA SER A 43 -6.53 41.96 1.24
C SER A 43 -5.41 42.76 1.89
N VAL A 44 -5.52 44.10 1.87
CA VAL A 44 -4.53 44.98 2.53
C VAL A 44 -4.50 44.74 4.04
N LYS A 45 -5.66 44.54 4.67
CA LYS A 45 -5.76 44.23 6.09
C LYS A 45 -5.07 42.91 6.43
N ARG A 46 -5.39 41.82 5.71
CA ARG A 46 -4.73 40.51 5.90
C ARG A 46 -3.21 40.58 5.70
N LEU A 47 -2.77 41.27 4.64
CA LEU A 47 -1.35 41.46 4.34
C LEU A 47 -0.65 42.16 5.51
N ASN A 48 -1.19 43.29 5.99
CA ASN A 48 -0.62 44.05 7.09
C ASN A 48 -0.64 43.28 8.42
N ASP A 49 -1.71 42.55 8.72
CA ASP A 49 -1.81 41.72 9.92
C ASP A 49 -0.73 40.64 9.91
N ARG A 50 -0.51 39.95 8.79
CA ARG A 50 0.54 38.93 8.65
C ARG A 50 1.96 39.51 8.67
N ILE A 51 2.19 40.68 8.06
CA ILE A 51 3.49 41.37 8.14
C ILE A 51 3.81 41.74 9.60
N ARG A 52 2.82 42.22 10.36
CA ARG A 52 3.00 42.51 11.79
C ARG A 52 3.34 41.25 12.58
N GLU A 53 2.61 40.16 12.35
CA GLU A 53 2.88 38.86 12.99
C GLU A 53 4.32 38.38 12.73
N ILE A 54 4.81 38.50 11.50
CA ILE A 54 6.20 38.13 11.15
C ILE A 54 7.19 39.04 11.85
N ARG A 55 6.94 40.35 11.88
CA ARG A 55 7.83 41.31 12.54
C ARG A 55 8.00 41.00 14.02
N GLU A 56 6.90 40.65 14.69
CA GLU A 56 6.82 40.35 16.13
C GLU A 56 7.22 38.91 16.48
N SER A 57 7.41 38.03 15.49
CA SER A 57 7.80 36.64 15.70
C SER A 57 9.25 36.47 16.16
N ASP A 58 9.53 35.32 16.79
CA ASP A 58 10.87 34.90 17.25
C ASP A 58 11.76 34.33 16.12
N LEU A 59 11.38 34.52 14.85
CA LEU A 59 12.15 34.10 13.68
C LEU A 59 13.48 34.86 13.56
N SER A 60 14.51 34.23 12.99
CA SER A 60 15.73 34.94 12.57
C SER A 60 15.42 35.95 11.46
N LYS A 61 16.26 36.97 11.25
CA LYS A 61 15.99 37.98 10.21
C LYS A 61 15.95 37.38 8.81
N ASN A 62 16.77 36.37 8.53
CA ASN A 62 16.73 35.63 7.26
C ASN A 62 15.41 34.84 7.11
N GLU A 63 14.96 34.13 8.15
CA GLU A 63 13.65 33.45 8.16
C GLU A 63 12.50 34.44 7.96
N LYS A 64 12.60 35.66 8.51
CA LYS A 64 11.60 36.72 8.30
C LYS A 64 11.54 37.20 6.86
N ILE A 65 12.67 37.22 6.13
CA ILE A 65 12.68 37.55 4.69
C ILE A 65 11.85 36.52 3.89
N PHE A 66 12.05 35.22 4.13
CA PHE A 66 11.25 34.17 3.49
C PHE A 66 9.78 34.22 3.89
N ALA A 67 9.49 34.41 5.18
CA ALA A 67 8.13 34.54 5.66
C ALA A 67 7.40 35.73 5.01
N LEU A 68 8.09 36.86 4.81
CA LEU A 68 7.53 38.01 4.11
C LEU A 68 7.27 37.69 2.63
N LEU A 69 8.19 37.02 1.93
CA LEU A 69 7.98 36.63 0.54
C LEU A 69 6.72 35.75 0.40
N ASP A 70 6.55 34.75 1.29
CA ASP A 70 5.38 33.87 1.25
C ASP A 70 4.06 34.62 1.52
N VAL A 71 4.08 35.61 2.42
CA VAL A 71 2.90 36.45 2.66
C VAL A 71 2.52 37.26 1.42
N PHE A 72 3.51 37.77 0.70
CA PHE A 72 3.30 38.49 -0.56
C PHE A 72 2.80 37.57 -1.66
N GLU A 73 3.39 36.38 -1.81
CA GLU A 73 2.96 35.37 -2.78
C GLU A 73 1.52 34.95 -2.53
N SER A 74 1.18 34.55 -1.29
CA SER A 74 -0.14 34.01 -0.98
C SER A 74 -1.25 35.03 -1.21
N GLU A 75 -1.00 36.30 -0.87
CA GLU A 75 -1.96 37.37 -1.12
C GLU A 75 -2.04 37.73 -2.61
N TYR A 76 -0.92 37.69 -3.34
CA TYR A 76 -0.92 37.86 -4.79
C TYR A 76 -1.71 36.76 -5.50
N ALA A 77 -1.49 35.49 -5.12
CA ALA A 77 -2.23 34.34 -5.64
C ALA A 77 -3.75 34.44 -5.37
N PHE A 78 -4.13 34.88 -4.16
CA PHE A 78 -5.52 35.16 -3.82
C PHE A 78 -6.12 36.26 -4.70
N ILE A 79 -5.36 37.33 -4.97
CA ILE A 79 -5.78 38.43 -5.84
C ILE A 79 -5.93 37.95 -7.30
N CYS A 80 -5.01 37.14 -7.81
CA CYS A 80 -5.06 36.60 -9.17
C CYS A 80 -6.35 35.83 -9.46
N LYS A 81 -6.88 35.08 -8.48
CA LYS A 81 -8.13 34.29 -8.59
C LYS A 81 -9.41 35.12 -8.49
N SER A 82 -9.33 36.45 -8.42
CA SER A 82 -10.48 37.34 -8.19
C SER A 82 -10.65 38.41 -9.28
N PHE A 83 -11.79 39.09 -9.31
CA PHE A 83 -12.12 40.08 -10.34
C PHE A 83 -11.08 41.22 -10.44
N GLY A 84 -10.47 41.38 -11.63
CA GLY A 84 -9.35 42.32 -11.88
C GLY A 84 -7.95 41.71 -11.72
N GLY A 85 -7.83 40.56 -11.07
CA GLY A 85 -6.64 39.69 -11.06
C GLY A 85 -5.30 40.38 -10.75
N SER A 86 -4.25 39.84 -11.40
CA SER A 86 -2.87 40.32 -11.37
C SER A 86 -2.71 41.79 -11.80
N LYS A 87 -3.65 42.31 -12.61
CA LYS A 87 -3.67 43.69 -13.12
C LYS A 87 -4.28 44.72 -12.16
N SER A 88 -4.80 44.28 -11.02
CA SER A 88 -5.30 45.21 -10.00
C SER A 88 -4.17 46.08 -9.43
N LYS A 89 -4.47 47.30 -8.93
CA LYS A 89 -3.47 48.18 -8.31
C LYS A 89 -2.67 47.47 -7.20
N LEU A 90 -3.35 46.65 -6.39
CA LEU A 90 -2.71 45.86 -5.33
C LEU A 90 -1.89 44.69 -5.91
N GLY A 91 -2.39 43.98 -6.92
CA GLY A 91 -1.64 42.91 -7.59
C GLY A 91 -0.33 43.42 -8.23
N LEU A 92 -0.40 44.53 -8.96
CA LEU A 92 0.78 45.19 -9.55
C LEU A 92 1.76 45.66 -8.48
N PHE A 93 1.26 46.23 -7.38
CA PHE A 93 2.10 46.63 -6.25
C PHE A 93 2.86 45.44 -5.66
N LEU A 94 2.17 44.33 -5.33
CA LEU A 94 2.81 43.14 -4.76
C LEU A 94 3.87 42.57 -5.71
N LYS A 95 3.53 42.45 -7.00
CA LYS A 95 4.45 41.96 -8.03
C LYS A 95 5.71 42.82 -8.13
N ASN A 96 5.55 44.15 -8.23
CA ASN A 96 6.68 45.07 -8.36
C ASN A 96 7.52 45.12 -7.07
N PHE A 97 6.87 45.08 -5.91
CA PHE A 97 7.57 45.05 -4.63
C PHE A 97 8.43 43.79 -4.49
N CYS A 98 7.93 42.63 -4.92
CA CYS A 98 8.66 41.37 -4.95
C CYS A 98 9.90 41.43 -5.87
N VAL A 99 9.75 41.99 -7.06
CA VAL A 99 10.86 42.17 -8.00
C VAL A 99 11.92 43.10 -7.42
N GLU A 100 11.53 44.26 -6.90
CA GLU A 100 12.47 45.29 -6.42
C GLU A 100 13.20 44.92 -5.13
N ASN A 101 12.54 44.21 -4.21
CA ASN A 101 13.06 44.03 -2.84
C ASN A 101 13.50 42.61 -2.54
N PHE A 102 12.90 41.62 -3.18
CA PHE A 102 13.30 40.22 -3.03
C PHE A 102 14.05 39.71 -4.26
N GLY A 103 13.91 40.38 -5.41
CA GLY A 103 14.45 39.88 -6.68
C GLY A 103 13.71 38.66 -7.19
N VAL A 104 12.40 38.61 -6.95
CA VAL A 104 11.53 37.48 -7.30
C VAL A 104 10.36 37.97 -8.14
N LEU A 105 10.16 37.34 -9.29
CA LEU A 105 8.97 37.56 -10.11
C LEU A 105 7.88 36.58 -9.67
N LEU A 106 6.71 37.12 -9.31
CA LEU A 106 5.51 36.34 -9.00
C LEU A 106 4.72 36.08 -10.29
N ASN A 107 4.43 34.80 -10.57
CA ASN A 107 3.58 34.38 -11.68
C ASN A 107 2.13 34.17 -11.23
N GLU A 108 1.19 34.18 -12.18
CA GLU A 108 -0.26 34.04 -11.92
C GLU A 108 -0.66 32.69 -11.31
N GLU A 109 0.21 31.68 -11.43
CA GLU A 109 0.04 30.29 -10.99
C GLU A 109 0.80 29.97 -9.68
N SER A 110 1.09 30.95 -8.81
CA SER A 110 1.87 30.75 -7.57
C SER A 110 3.31 30.24 -7.77
N ALA A 111 3.82 30.28 -8.99
CA ALA A 111 5.20 29.91 -9.29
C ALA A 111 6.15 31.10 -9.09
N TYR A 112 7.30 30.83 -8.49
CA TYR A 112 8.38 31.80 -8.33
C TYR A 112 9.32 31.80 -9.54
N HIS A 113 9.92 32.96 -9.83
CA HIS A 113 11.11 33.02 -10.67
C HIS A 113 12.15 33.92 -10.02
N ILE A 114 13.31 33.35 -9.69
CA ILE A 114 14.37 34.01 -8.94
C ILE A 114 15.33 34.70 -9.91
N LEU A 115 15.43 36.02 -9.81
CA LEU A 115 16.29 36.83 -10.67
C LEU A 115 17.76 36.68 -10.28
N PRO A 116 18.71 36.60 -11.23
CA PRO A 116 20.13 36.33 -10.96
C PRO A 116 20.82 37.28 -9.97
N GLU A 117 20.43 38.56 -9.93
CA GLU A 117 21.03 39.57 -9.04
C GLU A 117 20.11 39.94 -7.85
N GLY A 118 19.04 39.17 -7.68
CA GLY A 118 18.04 39.36 -6.64
C GLY A 118 18.53 39.02 -5.24
N LEU A 119 17.91 39.62 -4.21
CA LEU A 119 18.19 39.26 -2.81
C LEU A 119 18.07 37.76 -2.57
N MET A 120 17.01 37.11 -3.10
CA MET A 120 16.84 35.67 -2.94
C MET A 120 17.96 34.86 -3.60
N MET A 121 18.50 35.27 -4.75
CA MET A 121 19.63 34.56 -5.35
C MET A 121 20.89 34.71 -4.49
N ARG A 122 21.16 35.91 -3.96
CA ARG A 122 22.29 36.12 -3.04
C ARG A 122 22.17 35.28 -1.78
N ILE A 123 20.96 35.15 -1.23
CA ILE A 123 20.69 34.26 -0.09
C ILE A 123 20.95 32.81 -0.50
N LEU A 124 20.50 32.36 -1.67
CA LEU A 124 20.75 31.01 -2.14
C LEU A 124 22.24 30.71 -2.38
N ASP A 125 23.00 31.69 -2.87
CA ASP A 125 24.43 31.55 -3.12
C ASP A 125 25.25 31.28 -1.84
N THR A 126 24.71 31.61 -0.65
CA THR A 126 25.34 31.25 0.62
C THR A 126 25.16 29.77 0.98
N PHE A 127 24.20 29.09 0.36
CA PHE A 127 23.91 27.66 0.58
C PHE A 127 24.52 26.75 -0.49
N THR A 128 24.80 27.28 -1.68
CA THR A 128 25.57 26.54 -2.69
C THR A 128 27.02 26.43 -2.24
N VAL A 129 27.42 25.23 -1.82
CA VAL A 129 28.83 24.90 -1.61
C VAL A 129 29.56 25.21 -2.91
N LYS A 130 30.45 26.22 -2.90
CA LYS A 130 31.41 26.41 -3.98
C LYS A 130 32.10 25.07 -4.18
N SER A 131 31.90 24.47 -5.34
CA SER A 131 32.70 23.31 -5.75
C SER A 131 34.15 23.66 -5.45
N PRO A 132 34.91 22.80 -4.72
CA PRO A 132 36.29 23.11 -4.42
C PRO A 132 36.98 23.47 -5.73
N GLU A 133 37.52 24.68 -5.80
CA GLU A 133 38.28 25.15 -6.95
C GLU A 133 39.28 24.04 -7.31
N LYS A 134 39.36 23.73 -8.61
CA LYS A 134 40.30 22.75 -9.17
C LYS A 134 41.74 23.23 -8.98
N GLU A 135 42.23 23.23 -7.75
CA GLU A 135 43.64 23.34 -7.41
C GLU A 135 43.97 22.24 -6.39
N SER A 136 43.78 20.98 -6.79
CA SER A 136 44.49 19.87 -6.17
C SER A 136 45.38 19.22 -7.22
N LEU A 137 46.68 19.43 -7.08
CA LEU A 137 47.74 18.76 -7.84
C LEU A 137 47.96 17.30 -7.38
N LEU A 138 47.06 16.75 -6.58
CA LEU A 138 47.09 15.37 -6.12
C LEU A 138 45.91 14.59 -6.71
N PRO A 139 46.13 13.34 -7.16
CA PRO A 139 45.03 12.49 -7.60
C PRO A 139 44.02 12.33 -6.44
N PRO A 140 42.72 12.24 -6.75
CA PRO A 140 41.69 12.11 -5.73
C PRO A 140 42.01 10.90 -4.85
N ILE A 141 41.95 11.11 -3.53
CA ILE A 141 42.07 10.03 -2.54
C ILE A 141 40.98 9.01 -2.88
N SER A 142 41.38 7.83 -3.35
CA SER A 142 40.48 6.70 -3.52
C SER A 142 39.84 6.43 -2.16
N LYS A 143 38.52 6.65 -2.03
CA LYS A 143 37.77 6.11 -0.90
C LYS A 143 38.06 4.61 -0.87
N ARG A 144 38.75 4.15 0.17
CA ARG A 144 38.97 2.73 0.41
C ARG A 144 37.61 2.07 0.48
N SER A 145 37.33 1.16 -0.46
CA SER A 145 36.19 0.26 -0.36
C SER A 145 36.41 -0.61 0.89
N THR A 146 35.70 -0.32 1.96
CA THR A 146 35.40 -1.35 2.95
C THR A 146 34.49 -2.34 2.26
N GLN A 147 35.06 -3.49 1.90
CA GLN A 147 34.31 -4.71 1.60
C GLN A 147 33.31 -4.93 2.75
N VAL A 148 32.03 -4.91 2.44
CA VAL A 148 30.96 -5.37 3.32
C VAL A 148 30.41 -6.61 2.65
N ASP A 149 30.43 -7.73 3.36
CA ASP A 149 29.94 -9.04 2.91
C ASP A 149 28.54 -8.92 2.30
N HIS A 150 28.43 -9.31 1.03
CA HIS A 150 27.30 -8.95 0.17
C HIS A 150 26.17 -9.97 0.23
N ILE A 151 25.05 -9.52 0.78
CA ILE A 151 23.69 -10.04 0.59
C ILE A 151 23.26 -9.74 -0.86
N SER A 152 22.46 -10.63 -1.46
CA SER A 152 21.78 -10.49 -2.77
C SER A 152 21.58 -9.05 -3.25
N ILE A 153 22.00 -8.75 -4.49
CA ILE A 153 21.93 -7.41 -5.12
C ILE A 153 20.47 -7.01 -5.53
N SER A 154 19.46 -7.69 -4.99
CA SER A 154 18.05 -7.24 -4.97
C SER A 154 17.56 -6.81 -3.57
N ALA A 155 18.48 -6.75 -2.59
CA ALA A 155 18.29 -6.26 -1.22
C ALA A 155 19.08 -4.95 -1.01
N PRO A 156 18.77 -4.14 0.02
CA PRO A 156 19.18 -2.74 0.06
C PRO A 156 20.66 -2.59 0.42
N THR A 157 21.43 -2.00 -0.50
CA THR A 157 22.69 -1.33 -0.21
C THR A 157 22.61 0.08 -0.78
N ILE A 158 22.54 1.09 0.09
CA ILE A 158 22.66 2.50 -0.29
C ILE A 158 23.92 3.04 0.36
N GLY A 159 25.04 2.81 -0.32
CA GLY A 159 26.15 3.74 -0.34
C GLY A 159 26.25 4.23 -1.77
N SER A 160 26.43 5.53 -1.97
CA SER A 160 26.66 6.18 -3.26
C SER A 160 27.78 5.47 -4.05
N GLN A 161 27.42 4.49 -4.86
CA GLN A 161 28.20 3.99 -5.99
C GLN A 161 27.70 4.75 -7.23
N PRO A 162 28.58 5.05 -8.19
CA PRO A 162 28.17 5.72 -9.41
C PRO A 162 27.08 4.90 -10.09
N GLU A 163 25.92 5.52 -10.26
CA GLU A 163 24.76 4.95 -10.92
C GLU A 163 25.19 4.41 -12.30
N SER A 164 25.10 3.09 -12.51
CA SER A 164 24.77 2.62 -13.85
C SER A 164 23.33 3.05 -14.07
N ASN A 165 23.15 4.28 -14.54
CA ASN A 165 21.85 4.72 -15.03
C ASN A 165 21.38 3.64 -16.00
N SER A 166 20.30 2.94 -15.65
CA SER A 166 19.58 2.11 -16.61
C SER A 166 18.88 3.07 -17.56
N ARG A 167 19.67 3.75 -18.40
CA ARG A 167 19.14 4.38 -19.60
C ARG A 167 18.51 3.23 -20.36
N VAL A 168 17.18 3.16 -20.32
CA VAL A 168 16.42 2.63 -21.44
C VAL A 168 16.75 3.56 -22.60
N SER A 169 17.91 3.33 -23.21
CA SER A 169 18.23 4.00 -24.46
C SER A 169 17.14 3.55 -25.43
N SER A 170 16.71 4.46 -26.29
CA SER A 170 15.93 4.14 -27.48
C SER A 170 16.77 3.30 -28.46
N SER A 171 17.29 2.16 -28.00
CA SER A 171 18.13 1.23 -28.76
C SER A 171 17.29 0.20 -29.51
N LEU A 172 16.21 0.67 -30.14
CA LEU A 172 15.79 0.10 -31.41
C LEU A 172 16.65 0.60 -32.58
N ASN A 173 17.52 1.60 -32.37
CA ASN A 173 18.15 2.32 -33.49
C ASN A 173 19.64 2.02 -33.75
N ILE A 174 20.26 0.99 -33.18
CA ILE A 174 21.70 0.72 -33.48
C ILE A 174 21.89 -0.29 -34.63
N LEU A 175 20.87 -1.08 -35.01
CA LEU A 175 21.03 -2.10 -36.06
C LEU A 175 19.96 -2.14 -37.17
N GLU A 176 18.89 -1.35 -37.09
CA GLU A 176 17.86 -1.33 -38.16
C GLU A 176 17.93 -0.06 -39.00
N ALA A 177 18.82 -0.10 -40.00
CA ALA A 177 18.62 0.66 -41.22
C ALA A 177 17.60 -0.12 -42.07
N ASP A 178 16.46 0.52 -42.33
CA ASP A 178 15.40 0.14 -43.28
C ASP A 178 14.38 -0.96 -42.90
N LYS A 179 13.13 -0.47 -42.70
CA LYS A 179 11.84 -1.10 -43.02
C LYS A 179 11.38 -2.31 -42.19
N GLU A 180 11.04 -2.07 -40.92
CA GLU A 180 9.76 -2.41 -40.28
C GLU A 180 9.81 -1.94 -38.82
N LYS A 181 8.96 -0.99 -38.42
CA LYS A 181 8.92 -0.51 -37.02
C LYS A 181 8.28 -1.56 -36.10
N ILE A 182 8.95 -2.67 -35.81
CA ILE A 182 8.50 -3.64 -34.78
C ILE A 182 9.24 -3.31 -33.48
N GLY A 183 8.77 -2.27 -32.80
CA GLY A 183 9.37 -1.76 -31.57
C GLY A 183 8.42 -1.74 -30.38
N GLN A 184 8.85 -1.16 -29.26
CA GLN A 184 8.01 -0.84 -28.08
C GLN A 184 6.73 -0.06 -28.46
N GLN A 185 6.69 0.57 -29.64
CA GLN A 185 5.57 1.32 -30.16
C GLN A 185 4.39 0.44 -30.59
N THR A 186 4.62 -0.56 -31.44
CA THR A 186 3.60 -1.53 -31.94
C THR A 186 2.94 -2.28 -30.79
N LEU A 187 3.74 -2.51 -29.76
CA LEU A 187 3.34 -3.15 -28.53
C LEU A 187 2.17 -2.46 -27.84
N ARG A 188 2.26 -1.15 -27.66
CA ARG A 188 1.27 -0.40 -26.91
C ARG A 188 -0.08 -0.35 -27.63
N SER A 189 -0.05 -0.33 -28.97
CA SER A 189 -1.28 -0.39 -29.78
C SER A 189 -1.98 -1.75 -29.81
N SER A 190 -1.33 -2.85 -29.39
CA SER A 190 -1.91 -4.20 -29.52
C SER A 190 -1.73 -5.05 -28.24
N LYS A 191 -2.86 -5.33 -27.57
CA LYS A 191 -2.91 -6.08 -26.29
C LYS A 191 -2.52 -7.55 -26.43
N GLU A 192 -2.45 -8.09 -27.64
CA GLU A 192 -2.15 -9.50 -27.92
C GLU A 192 -0.65 -9.80 -27.99
N LEU A 193 0.16 -8.74 -28.08
CA LEU A 193 1.61 -8.85 -28.18
C LEU A 193 2.25 -9.06 -26.80
N THR A 194 3.41 -9.70 -26.78
CA THR A 194 4.24 -9.97 -25.61
C THR A 194 5.70 -9.60 -25.90
N ARG A 195 6.48 -9.34 -24.84
CA ARG A 195 7.93 -9.11 -24.92
C ARG A 195 8.77 -10.34 -24.62
N LEU A 196 8.15 -11.47 -24.27
CA LEU A 196 8.87 -12.67 -23.88
C LEU A 196 9.92 -13.07 -24.93
N GLY A 197 11.19 -13.21 -24.56
CA GLY A 197 12.28 -13.55 -25.47
C GLY A 197 12.83 -12.41 -26.31
N SER A 198 12.33 -11.18 -26.16
CA SER A 198 12.88 -9.99 -26.82
C SER A 198 13.90 -9.25 -25.95
N MET A 199 14.62 -8.30 -26.56
CA MET A 199 15.47 -7.35 -25.84
C MET A 199 14.65 -6.17 -25.31
N PHE A 200 15.01 -5.64 -24.15
CA PHE A 200 14.52 -4.36 -23.65
C PHE A 200 15.69 -3.40 -23.48
N GLY A 201 15.79 -2.45 -24.42
CA GLY A 201 17.03 -1.70 -24.61
C GLY A 201 18.19 -2.61 -25.04
N SER A 202 19.42 -2.13 -24.89
CA SER A 202 20.64 -2.85 -25.29
C SER A 202 21.24 -3.72 -24.18
N THR A 203 20.75 -3.59 -22.94
CA THR A 203 21.38 -4.17 -21.75
C THR A 203 20.48 -5.10 -20.97
N GLN A 204 19.25 -5.37 -21.40
CA GLN A 204 18.33 -6.25 -20.68
C GLN A 204 17.61 -7.23 -21.61
N PHE A 205 17.41 -8.46 -21.11
CA PHE A 205 16.73 -9.53 -21.82
C PHE A 205 15.42 -9.93 -21.13
N CYS A 206 14.31 -9.91 -21.87
CA CYS A 206 12.98 -10.22 -21.36
C CYS A 206 12.76 -11.73 -21.27
N TYR A 207 12.99 -12.32 -20.09
CA TYR A 207 12.99 -13.79 -19.95
C TYR A 207 11.65 -14.38 -19.50
N ALA A 208 10.69 -13.57 -19.04
CA ALA A 208 9.39 -14.07 -18.58
C ALA A 208 8.27 -13.01 -18.61
N GLU A 209 7.01 -13.45 -18.62
CA GLU A 209 5.86 -12.56 -18.37
C GLU A 209 5.75 -12.19 -16.86
N LYS A 210 5.07 -11.08 -16.56
CA LYS A 210 4.72 -10.68 -15.20
C LYS A 210 3.82 -11.75 -14.54
N PRO A 211 4.09 -12.16 -13.29
CA PRO A 211 3.22 -13.07 -12.57
C PRO A 211 1.96 -12.33 -12.09
N SER A 212 0.79 -12.94 -12.31
CA SER A 212 -0.50 -12.53 -11.71
C SER A 212 -0.92 -11.05 -11.94
N GLY A 213 -2.12 -10.71 -11.46
CA GLY A 213 -2.66 -9.34 -11.50
C GLY A 213 -3.32 -8.93 -12.82
N VAL A 214 -3.95 -7.76 -12.81
CA VAL A 214 -4.72 -7.21 -13.94
C VAL A 214 -3.84 -6.40 -14.89
N GLU A 215 -2.76 -5.81 -14.37
CA GLU A 215 -1.91 -4.91 -15.13
C GLU A 215 -0.92 -5.66 -16.03
N PRO A 216 -0.79 -5.24 -17.30
CA PRO A 216 0.21 -5.76 -18.23
C PRO A 216 1.65 -5.50 -17.76
N GLY A 217 2.58 -6.40 -18.13
CA GLY A 217 3.98 -6.33 -17.73
C GLY A 217 4.82 -7.53 -18.11
N PHE A 218 6.13 -7.43 -17.86
CA PHE A 218 7.12 -8.47 -18.19
C PHE A 218 8.28 -8.47 -17.19
N ARG A 219 9.14 -9.48 -17.25
CA ARG A 219 10.38 -9.57 -16.46
C ARG A 219 11.59 -9.55 -17.37
N ALA A 220 12.61 -8.80 -16.97
CA ALA A 220 13.88 -8.69 -17.66
C ALA A 220 15.05 -8.88 -16.71
N VAL A 221 16.15 -9.43 -17.22
CA VAL A 221 17.42 -9.61 -16.50
C VAL A 221 18.46 -8.67 -17.09
N GLU A 222 19.31 -8.07 -16.25
CA GLU A 222 20.44 -7.27 -16.72
C GLU A 222 21.53 -8.16 -17.33
N LEU A 223 22.09 -7.71 -18.45
CA LEU A 223 23.18 -8.35 -19.16
C LEU A 223 24.52 -7.87 -18.61
N ASP A 224 24.77 -8.10 -17.32
CA ASP A 224 26.04 -7.79 -16.64
C ASP A 224 27.00 -8.99 -16.64
N ASP A 225 28.19 -8.83 -16.04
CA ASP A 225 29.18 -9.90 -15.97
C ASP A 225 28.67 -11.17 -15.29
N LEU A 226 27.88 -11.02 -14.22
CA LEU A 226 27.29 -12.14 -13.49
C LEU A 226 26.28 -12.89 -14.36
N PHE A 227 25.47 -12.16 -15.14
CA PHE A 227 24.61 -12.77 -16.13
C PHE A 227 25.41 -13.58 -17.16
N PHE A 228 26.51 -13.04 -17.70
CA PHE A 228 27.30 -13.78 -18.68
C PHE A 228 28.00 -15.01 -18.09
N VAL A 229 28.39 -14.98 -16.81
CA VAL A 229 28.87 -16.17 -16.08
C VAL A 229 27.77 -17.23 -15.96
N ALA A 230 26.54 -16.83 -15.61
CA ALA A 230 25.40 -17.73 -15.54
C ALA A 230 25.02 -18.28 -16.94
N LEU A 231 25.00 -17.41 -17.95
CA LEU A 231 24.71 -17.76 -19.33
C LEU A 231 25.71 -18.77 -19.88
N ALA A 232 27.00 -18.61 -19.58
CA ALA A 232 28.01 -19.58 -19.99
C ALA A 232 27.76 -20.98 -19.41
N LYS A 233 27.20 -21.08 -18.19
CA LYS A 233 26.76 -22.37 -17.61
C LYS A 233 25.54 -22.92 -18.34
N ILE A 234 24.53 -22.08 -18.58
CA ILE A 234 23.31 -22.44 -19.32
C ILE A 234 23.67 -22.99 -20.70
N LEU A 235 24.51 -22.28 -21.45
CA LEU A 235 24.84 -22.62 -22.84
C LEU A 235 25.70 -23.88 -22.99
N LYS A 236 26.33 -24.40 -21.91
CA LYS A 236 26.99 -25.73 -21.96
C LYS A 236 25.99 -26.86 -22.21
N GLU A 237 24.76 -26.68 -21.77
CA GLU A 237 23.66 -27.63 -21.94
C GLU A 237 22.79 -27.30 -23.16
N ALA A 238 23.30 -26.45 -24.07
CA ALA A 238 22.56 -25.98 -25.23
C ALA A 238 22.12 -27.16 -26.14
N PRO A 239 20.83 -27.24 -26.50
CA PRO A 239 20.27 -28.37 -27.24
C PRO A 239 20.60 -28.35 -28.74
N ASN A 240 21.11 -27.24 -29.27
CA ASN A 240 21.34 -27.05 -30.70
C ASN A 240 22.66 -26.32 -31.00
N LYS A 241 23.09 -26.41 -32.27
CA LYS A 241 24.35 -25.80 -32.75
C LYS A 241 24.34 -24.27 -32.71
N LYS A 242 23.20 -23.61 -32.92
CA LYS A 242 23.14 -22.13 -32.93
C LYS A 242 23.47 -21.53 -31.57
N LEU A 243 22.94 -22.13 -30.49
CA LEU A 243 23.22 -21.73 -29.12
C LEU A 243 24.66 -22.08 -28.70
N GLN A 244 25.22 -23.19 -29.21
CA GLN A 244 26.63 -23.53 -29.04
C GLN A 244 27.56 -22.53 -29.76
N ASP A 245 27.19 -22.08 -30.96
CA ASP A 245 27.92 -21.05 -31.71
C ASP A 245 27.87 -19.70 -30.98
N LEU A 246 26.73 -19.35 -30.37
CA LEU A 246 26.62 -18.18 -29.48
C LEU A 246 27.57 -18.32 -28.27
N ALA A 247 27.61 -19.50 -27.64
CA ALA A 247 28.50 -19.77 -26.52
C ALA A 247 29.97 -19.57 -26.90
N ALA A 248 30.39 -20.11 -28.04
CA ALA A 248 31.75 -19.95 -28.56
C ALA A 248 32.10 -18.48 -28.83
N LYS A 249 31.15 -17.71 -29.38
CA LYS A 249 31.33 -16.26 -29.62
C LYS A 249 31.44 -15.46 -28.33
N LEU A 250 30.72 -15.85 -27.27
CA LEU A 250 30.73 -15.15 -25.98
C LEU A 250 31.92 -15.54 -25.08
N ALA A 251 32.52 -16.71 -25.29
CA ALA A 251 33.60 -17.26 -24.45
C ALA A 251 34.99 -16.63 -24.67
N SER A 252 35.12 -15.66 -25.57
CA SER A 252 36.42 -15.00 -25.83
C SER A 252 36.82 -14.10 -24.65
N PRO A 253 37.96 -14.36 -23.98
CA PRO A 253 38.35 -13.66 -22.76
C PRO A 253 38.75 -12.19 -22.98
N GLU A 254 38.96 -11.77 -24.24
CA GLU A 254 39.30 -10.39 -24.60
C GLU A 254 38.06 -9.48 -24.75
N LYS A 255 36.84 -10.04 -24.68
CA LYS A 255 35.63 -9.26 -24.92
C LYS A 255 35.18 -8.49 -23.68
N GLU A 256 35.16 -7.18 -23.81
CA GLU A 256 34.54 -6.30 -22.83
C GLU A 256 33.03 -6.59 -22.70
N LEU A 257 32.44 -6.13 -21.60
CA LEU A 257 31.01 -6.35 -21.32
C LEU A 257 30.12 -5.85 -22.47
N HIS A 258 30.47 -4.69 -23.06
CA HIS A 258 29.72 -4.10 -24.15
C HIS A 258 29.66 -5.02 -25.39
N ASP A 259 30.78 -5.64 -25.78
CA ASP A 259 30.83 -6.55 -26.93
C ASP A 259 29.98 -7.79 -26.69
N ARG A 260 30.00 -8.33 -25.47
CA ARG A 260 29.15 -9.47 -25.08
C ARG A 260 27.66 -9.10 -25.15
N GLN A 261 27.28 -7.91 -24.69
CA GLN A 261 25.92 -7.38 -24.80
C GLN A 261 25.47 -7.24 -26.27
N VAL A 262 26.33 -6.67 -27.13
CA VAL A 262 26.04 -6.51 -28.57
C VAL A 262 25.87 -7.87 -29.25
N LEU A 263 26.72 -8.84 -28.96
CA LEU A 263 26.62 -10.19 -29.54
C LEU A 263 25.34 -10.91 -29.11
N PHE A 264 25.02 -10.85 -27.81
CA PHE A 264 23.81 -11.46 -27.28
C PHE A 264 22.55 -10.80 -27.86
N SER A 265 22.48 -9.47 -27.85
CA SER A 265 21.34 -8.73 -28.40
C SER A 265 21.15 -8.99 -29.90
N THR A 266 22.24 -9.04 -30.68
CA THR A 266 22.19 -9.38 -32.11
C THR A 266 21.63 -10.80 -32.32
N PHE A 267 22.07 -11.77 -31.51
CA PHE A 267 21.53 -13.12 -31.57
C PHE A 267 20.02 -13.13 -31.30
N ILE A 268 19.58 -12.46 -30.23
CA ILE A 268 18.15 -12.39 -29.89
C ILE A 268 17.35 -11.73 -31.03
N GLN A 269 17.81 -10.61 -31.57
CA GLN A 269 17.11 -9.87 -32.64
C GLN A 269 16.95 -10.68 -33.94
N ILE A 270 17.90 -11.57 -34.27
CA ILE A 270 17.80 -12.46 -35.43
C ILE A 270 16.61 -13.43 -35.28
N HIS A 271 16.35 -13.92 -34.06
CA HIS A 271 15.32 -14.91 -33.77
C HIS A 271 13.98 -14.28 -33.37
N VAL A 272 14.04 -13.17 -32.64
CA VAL A 272 12.89 -12.43 -32.10
C VAL A 272 13.15 -10.95 -32.32
N LYS A 273 12.65 -10.44 -33.45
CA LYS A 273 12.88 -9.06 -33.91
C LYS A 273 12.30 -7.96 -33.00
N GLY A 274 11.49 -8.34 -32.03
CA GLY A 274 10.83 -7.41 -31.13
C GLY A 274 9.61 -8.07 -30.53
N PRO A 275 8.64 -7.27 -30.07
CA PRO A 275 7.43 -7.84 -29.53
C PRO A 275 6.59 -8.60 -30.56
N HIS A 276 5.96 -9.68 -30.11
CA HIS A 276 5.28 -10.63 -30.99
C HIS A 276 4.03 -11.22 -30.33
N VAL A 277 3.19 -11.91 -31.11
CA VAL A 277 1.97 -12.57 -30.59
C VAL A 277 2.34 -13.71 -29.63
N LYS A 278 1.51 -13.94 -28.61
CA LYS A 278 1.67 -15.08 -27.70
C LYS A 278 1.71 -16.41 -28.47
N GLY A 279 2.70 -17.25 -28.16
CA GLY A 279 2.90 -18.55 -28.81
C GLY A 279 3.76 -18.54 -30.08
N ALA A 280 4.11 -17.37 -30.62
CA ALA A 280 4.97 -17.23 -31.80
C ALA A 280 6.47 -17.05 -31.45
N LEU A 281 6.95 -17.70 -30.38
CA LEU A 281 8.33 -17.57 -29.91
C LEU A 281 9.24 -18.64 -30.54
N ASP A 282 10.42 -18.26 -31.02
CA ASP A 282 11.43 -19.20 -31.53
C ASP A 282 11.77 -20.26 -30.45
N PRO A 283 11.75 -21.57 -30.75
CA PRO A 283 12.00 -22.63 -29.77
C PRO A 283 13.33 -22.50 -29.03
N ASP A 284 14.37 -22.00 -29.70
CA ASP A 284 15.71 -21.83 -29.12
C ASP A 284 15.69 -20.71 -28.07
N VAL A 285 14.95 -19.63 -28.35
CA VAL A 285 14.76 -18.51 -27.42
C VAL A 285 13.80 -18.89 -26.29
N GLN A 286 12.78 -19.69 -26.55
CA GLN A 286 11.88 -20.22 -25.53
C GLN A 286 12.62 -21.09 -24.51
N TRP A 287 13.52 -21.96 -24.99
CA TRP A 287 14.41 -22.74 -24.13
C TRP A 287 15.29 -21.82 -23.28
N LEU A 288 15.92 -20.81 -23.90
CA LEU A 288 16.77 -19.85 -23.20
C LEU A 288 16.00 -19.08 -22.11
N CYS A 289 14.79 -18.61 -22.41
CA CYS A 289 13.91 -17.95 -21.44
C CYS A 289 13.64 -18.85 -20.22
N THR A 290 13.38 -20.14 -20.46
CA THR A 290 13.12 -21.11 -19.40
C THR A 290 14.35 -21.32 -18.51
N GLN A 291 15.54 -21.45 -19.11
CA GLN A 291 16.78 -21.62 -18.36
C GLN A 291 17.17 -20.37 -17.58
N VAL A 292 17.06 -19.19 -18.20
CA VAL A 292 17.32 -17.91 -17.52
C VAL A 292 16.35 -17.71 -16.37
N LYS A 293 15.06 -18.04 -16.54
CA LYS A 293 14.06 -17.98 -15.47
C LYS A 293 14.45 -18.85 -14.27
N THR A 294 14.91 -20.08 -14.53
CA THR A 294 15.40 -20.99 -13.48
C THR A 294 16.66 -20.44 -12.81
N ALA A 295 17.63 -19.97 -13.59
CA ALA A 295 18.87 -19.40 -13.08
C ALA A 295 18.61 -18.16 -12.19
N VAL A 296 17.73 -17.24 -12.63
CA VAL A 296 17.30 -16.10 -11.80
C VAL A 296 16.66 -16.59 -10.52
N SER A 297 15.77 -17.59 -10.55
CA SER A 297 15.14 -18.09 -9.32
C SER A 297 16.09 -18.76 -8.31
N GLN A 298 17.24 -19.26 -8.78
CA GLN A 298 18.21 -19.99 -7.97
C GLN A 298 19.43 -19.14 -7.58
N ASN A 299 19.72 -18.08 -8.34
CA ASN A 299 20.87 -17.20 -8.10
C ASN A 299 20.41 -15.80 -7.72
N ASN A 300 20.58 -15.49 -6.43
CA ASN A 300 20.21 -14.21 -5.82
C ASN A 300 21.15 -13.05 -6.19
N GLU A 301 22.24 -13.30 -6.91
CA GLU A 301 23.16 -12.25 -7.38
C GLU A 301 22.76 -11.67 -8.75
N LEU A 302 21.90 -12.36 -9.51
CA LEU A 302 21.43 -11.86 -10.81
C LEU A 302 20.45 -10.70 -10.61
N LYS A 303 20.70 -9.59 -11.30
CA LYS A 303 19.82 -8.41 -11.28
C LYS A 303 18.65 -8.62 -12.23
N ALA A 304 17.47 -8.81 -11.65
CA ALA A 304 16.22 -8.99 -12.37
C ALA A 304 15.19 -7.93 -11.99
N TRP A 305 14.41 -7.53 -12.98
CA TRP A 305 13.40 -6.49 -12.92
C TRP A 305 12.07 -7.00 -13.45
N MET A 306 10.98 -6.52 -12.87
CA MET A 306 9.62 -6.66 -13.34
C MET A 306 9.12 -5.29 -13.76
N TYR A 307 8.68 -5.16 -15.00
CA TYR A 307 8.08 -3.92 -15.51
C TYR A 307 6.55 -4.03 -15.49
N LYS A 308 5.86 -3.06 -14.89
CA LYS A 308 4.40 -2.92 -14.93
C LYS A 308 3.97 -1.73 -15.80
N LEU A 309 2.68 -1.72 -16.17
CA LEU A 309 2.02 -0.67 -16.95
C LEU A 309 2.58 -0.47 -18.36
N ASP A 310 3.37 -1.42 -18.85
CA ASP A 310 3.66 -1.55 -20.28
C ASP A 310 2.31 -1.82 -20.97
N TYR A 311 2.03 -1.31 -22.18
CA TYR A 311 0.72 -1.49 -22.85
C TYR A 311 -0.51 -0.81 -22.20
N ALA A 312 -0.35 0.02 -21.16
CA ALA A 312 -1.49 0.75 -20.60
C ALA A 312 -2.10 1.74 -21.62
N GLU A 313 -1.28 2.27 -22.53
CA GLU A 313 -1.66 3.19 -23.60
C GLU A 313 -2.58 2.49 -24.62
N GLY A 314 -3.91 2.68 -24.50
CA GLY A 314 -4.95 1.95 -25.26
C GLY A 314 -5.86 1.05 -24.37
N GLN A 315 -5.51 0.89 -23.09
CA GLN A 315 -6.35 0.31 -22.04
C GLN A 315 -6.85 1.36 -21.05
N LYS A 316 -6.03 2.39 -20.81
CA LYS A 316 -6.27 3.53 -19.93
C LYS A 316 -5.71 4.78 -20.62
N ASN A 317 -6.26 5.94 -20.28
CA ASN A 317 -5.69 7.23 -20.67
C ASN A 317 -4.23 7.34 -20.16
N ARG A 318 -3.29 7.74 -21.04
CA ARG A 318 -1.84 7.84 -20.75
C ARG A 318 -1.54 8.65 -19.49
N ILE A 319 -2.13 9.83 -19.35
CA ILE A 319 -1.89 10.72 -18.20
C ILE A 319 -2.42 10.09 -16.92
N LYS A 320 -3.60 9.45 -16.97
CA LYS A 320 -4.17 8.71 -15.82
C LYS A 320 -3.24 7.54 -15.42
N ALA A 321 -2.71 6.79 -16.39
CA ALA A 321 -1.76 5.71 -16.13
C ALA A 321 -0.43 6.20 -15.54
N ASN A 322 0.09 7.34 -16.02
CA ASN A 322 1.28 7.98 -15.45
C ASN A 322 1.06 8.43 -14.00
N LYS A 323 -0.10 9.02 -13.68
CA LYS A 323 -0.47 9.36 -12.30
C LYS A 323 -0.58 8.12 -11.40
N GLU A 324 -1.10 7.00 -11.91
CA GLU A 324 -1.14 5.72 -11.19
C GLU A 324 0.28 5.18 -10.92
N ALA A 325 1.17 5.23 -11.91
CA ALA A 325 2.58 4.87 -11.74
C ALA A 325 3.27 5.76 -10.69
N ILE A 326 3.10 7.08 -10.77
CA ILE A 326 3.67 8.03 -9.81
C ILE A 326 3.16 7.75 -8.39
N ARG A 327 1.86 7.50 -8.23
CA ARG A 327 1.25 7.17 -6.93
C ARG A 327 1.89 5.91 -6.33
N GLU A 328 1.98 4.82 -7.10
CA GLU A 328 2.58 3.58 -6.61
C GLU A 328 4.07 3.74 -6.31
N PHE A 329 4.79 4.53 -7.12
CA PHE A 329 6.19 4.90 -6.87
C PHE A 329 6.35 5.65 -5.55
N VAL A 330 5.50 6.64 -5.25
CA VAL A 330 5.52 7.37 -3.96
C VAL A 330 5.35 6.39 -2.80
N GLY A 331 4.31 5.55 -2.83
CA GLY A 331 4.04 4.59 -1.76
C GLY A 331 5.19 3.61 -1.55
N THR A 332 5.71 3.04 -2.64
CA THR A 332 6.78 2.05 -2.59
C THR A 332 8.12 2.67 -2.14
N ARG A 333 8.40 3.91 -2.55
CA ARG A 333 9.60 4.62 -2.10
C ARG A 333 9.57 4.91 -0.61
N PHE A 334 8.43 5.36 -0.09
CA PHE A 334 8.26 5.52 1.36
C PHE A 334 8.36 4.19 2.09
N ALA A 335 7.85 3.10 1.51
CA ALA A 335 7.98 1.76 2.09
C ALA A 335 9.44 1.32 2.19
N GLY A 336 10.25 1.59 1.15
CA GLY A 336 11.69 1.31 1.14
C GLY A 336 12.52 2.14 2.13
N ILE A 337 12.01 3.31 2.54
CA ILE A 337 12.57 4.08 3.66
C ILE A 337 12.09 3.50 4.99
N PHE A 338 10.81 3.16 5.11
CA PHE A 338 10.22 2.59 6.31
C PHE A 338 10.84 1.26 6.72
N SER A 339 11.10 0.36 5.77
CA SER A 339 11.68 -0.97 6.03
C SER A 339 12.55 -1.45 4.86
N ALA A 340 13.65 -2.13 5.20
CA ALA A 340 14.54 -2.80 4.26
C ALA A 340 13.86 -3.96 3.49
N GLN A 341 12.76 -4.50 4.00
CA GLN A 341 12.04 -5.63 3.44
C GLN A 341 10.92 -5.17 2.48
N ASN A 342 11.24 -4.27 1.56
CA ASN A 342 10.32 -3.77 0.55
C ASN A 342 10.95 -3.81 -0.84
N GLN A 343 10.10 -3.92 -1.86
CA GLN A 343 10.50 -3.88 -3.26
C GLN A 343 11.14 -2.53 -3.61
N ARG A 344 12.28 -2.59 -4.29
CA ARG A 344 12.83 -1.43 -5.00
C ARG A 344 11.94 -1.15 -6.19
N GLN A 345 11.52 0.09 -6.34
CA GLN A 345 10.71 0.51 -7.48
C GLN A 345 11.16 1.85 -8.00
N GLU A 346 11.26 1.96 -9.31
CA GLU A 346 11.67 3.16 -10.04
C GLU A 346 10.66 3.46 -11.15
N ILE A 347 10.61 4.72 -11.57
CA ILE A 347 9.86 5.12 -12.76
C ILE A 347 10.82 5.11 -13.95
N SER A 348 10.46 4.36 -14.98
CA SER A 348 11.15 4.37 -16.26
C SER A 348 10.27 5.06 -17.30
N TRP A 349 10.80 6.08 -17.96
CA TRP A 349 10.07 6.87 -18.94
C TRP A 349 10.40 6.44 -20.37
N VAL A 350 9.35 6.29 -21.18
CA VAL A 350 9.46 5.71 -22.52
C VAL A 350 8.55 6.44 -23.51
N THR A 351 9.15 6.99 -24.56
CA THR A 351 8.46 7.84 -25.54
C THR A 351 7.74 7.04 -26.62
N ASN A 352 6.50 7.42 -26.95
CA ASN A 352 5.70 6.81 -28.01
C ASN A 352 6.00 7.41 -29.41
N ALA A 353 5.32 6.94 -30.45
CA ALA A 353 5.51 7.40 -31.82
C ALA A 353 5.10 8.87 -32.07
N LYS A 354 4.26 9.44 -31.20
CA LYS A 354 3.81 10.83 -31.24
C LYS A 354 4.71 11.77 -30.44
N GLY A 355 5.77 11.26 -29.83
CA GLY A 355 6.66 12.03 -28.95
C GLY A 355 6.16 12.17 -27.51
N GLU A 356 5.07 11.49 -27.14
CA GLU A 356 4.49 11.55 -25.80
C GLU A 356 5.19 10.56 -24.87
N VAL A 357 5.36 10.94 -23.60
CA VAL A 357 6.15 10.17 -22.63
C VAL A 357 5.23 9.33 -21.74
N HIS A 358 5.51 8.03 -21.63
CA HIS A 358 4.74 7.09 -20.81
C HIS A 358 5.59 6.56 -19.67
N ALA A 359 5.02 6.46 -18.48
CA ALA A 359 5.67 5.92 -17.30
C ALA A 359 5.49 4.40 -17.22
N LEU A 360 6.58 3.69 -16.97
CA LEU A 360 6.61 2.28 -16.57
C LEU A 360 7.12 2.19 -15.15
N LEU A 361 6.59 1.25 -14.39
CA LEU A 361 7.14 0.92 -13.08
C LEU A 361 8.17 -0.19 -13.23
N ALA A 362 9.43 0.13 -12.95
CA ALA A 362 10.53 -0.82 -12.90
C ALA A 362 10.67 -1.33 -11.46
N CYS A 363 10.21 -2.54 -11.22
CA CYS A 363 10.12 -3.16 -9.91
C CYS A 363 11.23 -4.21 -9.76
N GLY A 364 12.13 -4.06 -8.79
CA GLY A 364 13.15 -5.06 -8.48
C GLY A 364 12.50 -6.41 -8.18
N TRP A 365 12.94 -7.47 -8.86
CA TRP A 365 12.39 -8.80 -8.65
C TRP A 365 13.10 -9.48 -7.48
N LYS A 366 12.34 -9.89 -6.46
CA LYS A 366 12.87 -10.62 -5.30
C LYS A 366 12.81 -12.12 -5.56
N ASN A 367 13.97 -12.75 -5.62
CA ASN A 367 14.06 -14.21 -5.73
C ASN A 367 13.52 -14.90 -4.47
N GLY A 368 12.91 -16.07 -4.66
CA GLY A 368 12.27 -16.80 -3.56
C GLY A 368 11.00 -16.14 -3.01
N LEU A 369 10.54 -15.01 -3.59
CA LEU A 369 9.31 -14.35 -3.16
C LEU A 369 8.10 -15.27 -3.32
N GLU A 370 7.43 -15.54 -2.20
CA GLU A 370 6.15 -16.22 -2.16
C GLU A 370 5.04 -15.21 -1.83
N GLU A 371 4.10 -15.01 -2.75
CA GLU A 371 2.91 -14.20 -2.48
C GLU A 371 2.10 -14.78 -1.32
N LEU A 372 1.56 -13.91 -0.46
CA LEU A 372 0.72 -14.32 0.67
C LEU A 372 -0.61 -14.96 0.24
N THR A 373 -0.95 -14.88 -1.06
CA THR A 373 -2.03 -15.63 -1.72
C THR A 373 -2.03 -17.11 -1.36
N LYS A 374 -0.86 -17.74 -1.18
CA LYS A 374 -0.79 -19.16 -0.79
C LYS A 374 -1.30 -19.44 0.63
N TYR A 375 -1.27 -18.43 1.50
CA TYR A 375 -1.55 -18.55 2.93
C TYR A 375 -2.88 -17.90 3.34
N LEU A 376 -3.42 -16.95 2.58
CA LEU A 376 -4.66 -16.24 2.95
C LEU A 376 -5.91 -17.12 2.93
N TYR A 377 -6.52 -17.37 4.08
CA TYR A 377 -7.81 -18.04 4.22
C TYR A 377 -8.94 -17.04 4.47
N ALA A 378 -10.13 -17.31 3.92
CA ALA A 378 -11.35 -16.49 4.08
C ALA A 378 -11.21 -14.99 3.70
N GLY A 379 -10.19 -14.62 2.92
CA GLY A 379 -9.92 -13.23 2.57
C GLY A 379 -10.56 -12.73 1.29
N SER A 380 -11.44 -13.50 0.68
CA SER A 380 -12.21 -13.10 -0.49
C SER A 380 -13.42 -12.23 -0.13
N GLY A 381 -13.96 -11.50 -1.11
CA GLY A 381 -15.18 -10.72 -0.95
C GLY A 381 -16.40 -11.59 -0.56
N PRO A 382 -17.44 -10.98 0.04
CA PRO A 382 -17.61 -9.54 0.22
C PRO A 382 -16.89 -8.96 1.46
N ASP A 383 -16.46 -9.79 2.40
CA ASP A 383 -16.04 -9.31 3.73
C ASP A 383 -14.54 -8.96 3.84
N TYR A 384 -13.68 -9.52 2.99
CA TYR A 384 -12.24 -9.20 2.94
C TYR A 384 -11.55 -9.22 4.31
N ASN A 385 -11.91 -10.21 5.12
CA ASN A 385 -11.52 -10.34 6.52
C ASN A 385 -10.60 -11.55 6.74
N GLY A 386 -9.69 -11.80 5.79
CA GLY A 386 -8.87 -13.00 5.78
C GLY A 386 -7.77 -13.03 6.85
N VAL A 387 -7.28 -14.25 7.11
CA VAL A 387 -6.18 -14.55 8.03
C VAL A 387 -5.18 -15.46 7.31
N LEU A 388 -3.89 -15.32 7.61
CA LEU A 388 -2.86 -16.19 7.04
C LEU A 388 -2.84 -17.52 7.79
N VAL A 389 -2.83 -18.65 7.08
CA VAL A 389 -2.78 -20.00 7.67
C VAL A 389 -1.56 -20.78 7.19
N GLU A 390 -1.09 -21.71 8.02
CA GLU A 390 0.06 -22.57 7.70
C GLU A 390 -0.22 -23.44 6.46
N ASP A 391 -1.40 -24.08 6.46
CA ASP A 391 -1.89 -24.87 5.33
C ASP A 391 -3.40 -24.71 5.17
N LYS A 392 -3.82 -24.23 3.98
CA LYS A 392 -5.23 -24.07 3.60
C LYS A 392 -5.98 -25.40 3.51
N LYS A 393 -5.27 -26.48 3.18
CA LYS A 393 -5.82 -27.82 2.99
C LYS A 393 -5.92 -28.61 4.30
N ALA A 394 -5.28 -28.14 5.37
CA ALA A 394 -5.36 -28.78 6.67
C ALA A 394 -6.82 -28.81 7.18
N SER A 395 -7.17 -29.94 7.81
CA SER A 395 -8.46 -30.13 8.49
C SER A 395 -8.64 -29.16 9.65
N VAL A 396 -7.56 -28.93 10.40
CA VAL A 396 -7.45 -27.90 11.44
C VAL A 396 -6.54 -26.80 10.94
N LYS A 397 -7.10 -25.60 10.76
CA LYS A 397 -6.35 -24.44 10.27
C LYS A 397 -5.77 -23.66 11.43
N ARG A 398 -4.45 -23.47 11.42
CA ARG A 398 -3.73 -22.66 12.38
C ARG A 398 -3.14 -21.46 11.69
N SER A 399 -3.16 -20.34 12.38
CA SER A 399 -2.60 -19.09 11.87
C SER A 399 -1.10 -19.19 11.64
N LYS A 400 -0.62 -18.62 10.54
CA LYS A 400 0.80 -18.58 10.19
C LYS A 400 1.44 -17.33 10.78
N TYR A 401 2.47 -17.52 11.61
CA TYR A 401 3.32 -16.41 12.04
C TYR A 401 4.29 -16.01 10.92
N ILE A 402 4.40 -14.70 10.67
CA ILE A 402 5.36 -14.11 9.73
C ILE A 402 6.14 -13.01 10.46
N PRO A 403 7.45 -13.17 10.68
CA PRO A 403 8.27 -12.17 11.36
C PRO A 403 8.21 -10.80 10.66
N GLY A 404 8.00 -9.74 11.43
CA GLY A 404 7.99 -8.36 10.94
C GLY A 404 6.77 -8.01 10.10
N LEU A 405 5.73 -8.84 10.09
CA LEU A 405 4.47 -8.52 9.44
C LEU A 405 3.80 -7.33 10.13
N ALA A 406 3.71 -7.34 11.46
CA ALA A 406 2.88 -6.39 12.20
C ALA A 406 3.40 -4.96 12.16
N LYS A 407 4.73 -4.78 12.11
CA LYS A 407 5.34 -3.44 12.04
C LYS A 407 4.87 -2.66 10.80
N ASN A 408 4.45 -3.33 9.73
CA ASN A 408 4.00 -2.69 8.50
C ASN A 408 2.54 -2.17 8.54
N LEU A 409 1.76 -2.54 9.57
CA LEU A 409 0.37 -2.11 9.70
C LEU A 409 0.25 -0.58 9.72
N ILE A 410 1.03 0.08 10.57
CA ILE A 410 0.95 1.54 10.73
C ILE A 410 1.35 2.28 9.46
N PHE A 411 2.30 1.72 8.70
CA PHE A 411 2.73 2.29 7.44
C PHE A 411 1.59 2.23 6.42
N GLY A 412 0.96 1.07 6.26
CA GLY A 412 -0.21 0.91 5.39
C GLY A 412 -1.40 1.80 5.78
N VAL A 413 -1.61 2.03 7.08
CA VAL A 413 -2.62 2.98 7.59
C VAL A 413 -2.21 4.42 7.30
N GLY A 414 -0.94 4.78 7.53
CA GLY A 414 -0.40 6.12 7.38
C GLY A 414 -0.43 6.62 5.95
N ILE A 415 -0.05 5.76 5.00
CA ILE A 415 -0.15 6.07 3.57
C ILE A 415 -1.57 5.85 3.02
N GLY A 416 -2.50 5.32 3.82
CA GLY A 416 -3.89 5.10 3.40
C GLY A 416 -4.08 4.04 2.29
N ASP A 417 -3.17 3.08 2.14
CA ASP A 417 -3.22 2.08 1.05
C ASP A 417 -4.32 1.03 1.27
N ARG A 418 -5.55 1.32 0.82
CA ARG A 418 -6.70 0.42 0.96
C ARG A 418 -6.52 -0.96 0.31
N ASP A 419 -5.65 -1.08 -0.69
CA ASP A 419 -5.29 -2.37 -1.31
C ASP A 419 -4.06 -3.02 -0.63
N GLY A 420 -3.72 -2.59 0.59
CA GLY A 420 -2.51 -2.95 1.33
C GLY A 420 -2.09 -4.42 1.22
N MET A 421 -2.97 -5.37 1.58
CA MET A 421 -2.72 -6.79 1.31
C MET A 421 -3.17 -7.21 -0.09
N GLY A 422 -4.21 -6.57 -0.60
CA GLY A 422 -4.89 -6.97 -1.83
C GLY A 422 -6.06 -7.90 -1.56
N LYS A 423 -6.94 -8.06 -2.56
CA LYS A 423 -8.14 -8.91 -2.48
C LYS A 423 -7.84 -10.36 -2.08
N ASP A 424 -6.71 -10.90 -2.53
CA ASP A 424 -6.27 -12.27 -2.30
C ASP A 424 -4.93 -12.33 -1.55
N ALA A 425 -4.52 -11.23 -0.90
CA ALA A 425 -3.18 -11.05 -0.32
C ALA A 425 -2.04 -11.11 -1.35
N GLN A 426 -2.33 -10.75 -2.61
CA GLN A 426 -1.39 -10.87 -3.72
C GLN A 426 -0.36 -9.73 -3.79
N ASN A 427 -0.59 -8.62 -3.08
CA ASN A 427 0.29 -7.45 -3.14
C ASN A 427 1.46 -7.57 -2.15
N LYS A 428 1.44 -8.55 -1.24
CA LYS A 428 2.46 -8.72 -0.22
C LYS A 428 2.93 -10.18 -0.21
N GLY A 429 4.12 -10.41 0.30
CA GLY A 429 4.75 -11.71 0.22
C GLY A 429 5.65 -12.02 1.40
N PHE A 430 6.32 -13.14 1.25
CA PHE A 430 7.32 -13.65 2.17
C PHE A 430 8.56 -14.02 1.38
N ALA A 431 9.70 -13.48 1.77
CA ALA A 431 11.01 -13.75 1.17
C ALA A 431 12.08 -13.68 2.26
N ASP A 432 13.12 -14.52 2.16
CA ASP A 432 14.20 -14.61 3.16
C ASP A 432 13.68 -14.75 4.61
N GLU A 433 12.65 -15.57 4.78
CA GLU A 433 12.00 -15.83 6.07
C GLU A 433 11.30 -14.64 6.75
N ALA A 434 11.12 -13.52 6.04
CA ALA A 434 10.48 -12.32 6.56
C ALA A 434 9.33 -11.83 5.66
N PHE A 435 8.47 -10.98 6.23
CA PHE A 435 7.52 -10.21 5.44
C PHE A 435 8.24 -9.39 4.36
N TYR A 436 7.71 -9.39 3.14
CA TYR A 436 8.22 -8.58 2.04
C TYR A 436 7.09 -7.79 1.38
N GLY A 437 7.17 -6.46 1.45
CA GLY A 437 6.18 -5.57 0.87
C GLY A 437 6.47 -5.19 -0.58
N PHE A 438 5.46 -5.22 -1.43
CA PHE A 438 5.50 -4.72 -2.80
C PHE A 438 4.12 -4.17 -3.20
N ASP A 439 3.98 -3.58 -4.38
CA ASP A 439 2.69 -3.17 -4.95
C ASP A 439 1.82 -2.31 -4.00
N TYR A 440 2.32 -1.13 -3.63
CA TYR A 440 1.59 -0.14 -2.84
C TYR A 440 0.77 0.76 -3.78
N GLY A 441 -0.31 0.22 -4.37
CA GLY A 441 -0.97 0.82 -5.53
C GLY A 441 -2.00 1.93 -5.25
N LYS A 442 -2.47 2.10 -4.00
CA LYS A 442 -3.49 3.10 -3.65
C LYS A 442 -3.12 4.07 -2.50
N PRO A 443 -1.85 4.47 -2.31
CA PRO A 443 -1.49 5.43 -1.27
C PRO A 443 -2.13 6.80 -1.53
N TYR A 444 -2.57 7.43 -0.44
CA TYR A 444 -3.15 8.77 -0.35
C TYR A 444 -4.37 9.02 -1.25
N GLU A 445 -5.07 7.95 -1.64
CA GLU A 445 -6.30 8.07 -2.40
C GLU A 445 -7.51 8.21 -1.46
N GLY A 446 -8.10 9.41 -1.43
CA GLY A 446 -9.19 9.76 -0.52
C GLY A 446 -8.70 10.10 0.90
N ASP A 447 -9.63 10.17 1.85
CA ASP A 447 -9.35 10.67 3.21
C ASP A 447 -8.57 9.67 4.11
N GLY A 448 -8.41 8.43 3.65
CA GLY A 448 -7.79 7.35 4.43
C GLY A 448 -8.60 6.97 5.69
N VAL A 449 -7.95 6.26 6.62
CA VAL A 449 -8.58 5.78 7.88
C VAL A 449 -7.93 6.31 9.16
N ALA A 450 -6.83 7.05 9.05
CA ALA A 450 -6.06 7.56 10.17
C ALA A 450 -6.91 8.42 11.14
N ALA A 451 -7.91 9.15 10.64
CA ALA A 451 -8.81 9.96 11.47
C ALA A 451 -9.70 9.13 12.41
N SER A 452 -9.89 7.84 12.13
CA SER A 452 -10.67 6.91 12.95
C SER A 452 -9.81 5.90 13.72
N LEU A 453 -8.48 6.04 13.63
CA LEU A 453 -7.52 5.15 14.25
C LEU A 453 -7.62 5.23 15.78
N SER A 454 -7.60 4.07 16.41
CA SER A 454 -7.52 3.92 17.86
C SER A 454 -6.12 3.45 18.27
N ASP A 455 -5.82 3.57 19.55
CA ASP A 455 -4.51 3.28 20.14
C ASP A 455 -4.14 1.78 20.18
N ASP A 456 -5.07 0.90 19.79
CA ASP A 456 -4.85 -0.53 19.53
C ASP A 456 -4.70 -0.86 18.04
N PHE A 457 -4.49 0.17 17.20
CA PHE A 457 -4.43 0.13 15.74
C PHE A 457 -5.74 -0.25 15.04
N SER A 458 -6.87 -0.36 15.75
CA SER A 458 -8.17 -0.54 15.09
C SER A 458 -8.64 0.76 14.44
N PHE A 459 -9.35 0.65 13.32
CA PHE A 459 -9.93 1.79 12.61
C PHE A 459 -11.29 1.42 12.02
N LYS A 460 -12.06 2.42 11.58
CA LYS A 460 -13.37 2.20 10.95
C LYS A 460 -13.23 2.14 9.44
N ASP A 461 -13.46 0.98 8.86
CA ASP A 461 -13.74 0.86 7.42
C ASP A 461 -15.22 1.14 7.16
N THR A 462 -15.51 2.36 6.71
CA THR A 462 -16.88 2.82 6.44
C THR A 462 -17.54 2.01 5.31
N PHE A 463 -16.77 1.60 4.30
CA PHE A 463 -17.28 0.87 3.14
C PHE A 463 -17.51 -0.60 3.45
N ALA A 464 -16.80 -1.17 4.43
CA ALA A 464 -17.08 -2.52 4.94
C ALA A 464 -18.49 -2.67 5.54
N ARG A 465 -19.14 -1.56 5.92
CA ARG A 465 -20.52 -1.54 6.44
C ARG A 465 -21.59 -1.49 5.36
N ALA A 466 -21.22 -1.27 4.10
CA ALA A 466 -22.18 -1.30 3.00
C ALA A 466 -22.85 -2.70 2.89
N PRO A 467 -24.09 -2.80 2.37
CA PRO A 467 -24.71 -4.09 2.09
C PRO A 467 -23.79 -5.01 1.27
N SER A 468 -23.81 -6.31 1.56
CA SER A 468 -22.88 -7.30 0.95
C SER A 468 -22.89 -7.29 -0.58
N LEU A 469 -24.04 -6.99 -1.20
CA LEU A 469 -24.17 -6.88 -2.65
C LEU A 469 -23.23 -5.80 -3.23
N PHE A 470 -23.08 -4.65 -2.56
CA PHE A 470 -22.20 -3.55 -2.97
C PHE A 470 -20.72 -3.79 -2.62
N ARG A 471 -20.43 -4.79 -1.79
CA ARG A 471 -19.07 -5.20 -1.41
C ARG A 471 -18.58 -6.43 -2.17
N SER A 472 -19.47 -7.12 -2.87
CA SER A 472 -19.18 -8.34 -3.63
C SER A 472 -18.45 -8.06 -4.95
N SER A 473 -17.92 -9.10 -5.61
CA SER A 473 -17.33 -9.01 -6.96
C SER A 473 -18.35 -8.76 -8.09
N SER A 474 -19.62 -8.48 -7.78
CA SER A 474 -20.67 -8.20 -8.78
C SER A 474 -20.47 -6.84 -9.49
N THR A 475 -21.16 -6.59 -10.60
CA THR A 475 -21.04 -5.33 -11.36
C THR A 475 -21.43 -4.10 -10.54
N ILE A 476 -22.39 -4.22 -9.62
CA ILE A 476 -22.81 -3.16 -8.69
C ILE A 476 -21.92 -3.05 -7.43
N GLY A 477 -20.91 -3.90 -7.32
CA GLY A 477 -20.02 -4.02 -6.17
C GLY A 477 -19.02 -2.88 -6.01
N VAL A 478 -19.46 -1.62 -6.05
CA VAL A 478 -18.59 -0.44 -6.09
C VAL A 478 -17.88 -0.21 -4.75
N ALA A 479 -18.56 -0.45 -3.62
CA ALA A 479 -18.00 -0.22 -2.29
C ALA A 479 -16.72 -1.04 -2.05
N ARG A 480 -16.57 -2.22 -2.68
CA ARG A 480 -15.35 -3.04 -2.57
C ARG A 480 -14.08 -2.30 -2.98
N HIS A 481 -14.18 -1.32 -3.88
CA HIS A 481 -13.05 -0.54 -4.39
C HIS A 481 -12.55 0.50 -3.38
N PHE A 482 -13.33 0.76 -2.33
CA PHE A 482 -13.04 1.73 -1.28
C PHE A 482 -12.78 1.09 0.09
N MET A 483 -12.91 -0.22 0.20
CA MET A 483 -12.64 -0.99 1.43
C MET A 483 -11.14 -1.23 1.64
N TYR A 484 -10.74 -1.29 2.91
CA TYR A 484 -9.41 -1.73 3.35
C TYR A 484 -9.38 -3.25 3.41
N ARG A 485 -8.68 -3.88 2.47
CA ARG A 485 -8.79 -5.33 2.24
C ARG A 485 -7.77 -6.12 3.05
N ASN A 486 -8.26 -7.11 3.78
CA ASN A 486 -7.45 -8.12 4.49
C ASN A 486 -6.45 -7.54 5.50
N TYR A 487 -6.72 -6.37 6.08
CA TYR A 487 -5.90 -5.81 7.16
C TYR A 487 -5.94 -6.65 8.44
N ASN A 488 -6.92 -7.55 8.60
CA ASN A 488 -7.01 -8.49 9.72
C ASN A 488 -5.76 -9.37 9.90
N VAL A 489 -4.99 -9.60 8.84
CA VAL A 489 -3.75 -10.40 8.91
C VAL A 489 -2.72 -9.81 9.86
N PHE A 490 -2.77 -8.50 10.13
CA PHE A 490 -1.83 -7.81 11.01
C PHE A 490 -2.19 -7.86 12.50
N TYR A 491 -3.38 -8.36 12.86
CA TYR A 491 -3.88 -8.28 14.25
C TYR A 491 -3.65 -9.58 15.03
N ASP A 492 -3.24 -10.66 14.37
CA ASP A 492 -2.83 -11.90 15.03
C ASP A 492 -1.33 -11.88 15.41
N THR A 493 -0.92 -10.78 16.05
CA THR A 493 0.45 -10.48 16.46
C THR A 493 0.43 -9.71 17.79
N ALA A 494 1.59 -9.59 18.43
CA ALA A 494 1.73 -8.75 19.63
C ALA A 494 1.45 -7.26 19.29
N LEU A 495 1.00 -6.50 20.30
CA LEU A 495 0.84 -5.06 20.14
C LEU A 495 2.19 -4.34 20.10
N SER A 496 3.18 -4.83 20.87
CA SER A 496 4.56 -4.33 20.83
C SER A 496 5.17 -4.37 19.42
N GLU A 497 4.95 -5.43 18.64
CA GLU A 497 5.42 -5.51 17.24
C GLU A 497 4.78 -4.43 16.34
N ARG A 498 3.51 -4.08 16.59
CA ARG A 498 2.83 -2.98 15.88
C ARG A 498 3.38 -1.62 16.31
N MET A 499 3.68 -1.45 17.61
CA MET A 499 4.33 -0.24 18.16
C MET A 499 5.76 -0.06 17.66
N PHE A 500 6.51 -1.14 17.43
CA PHE A 500 7.81 -1.08 16.75
C PHE A 500 7.69 -0.33 15.42
N GLY A 501 6.69 -0.69 14.61
CA GLY A 501 6.36 0.00 13.37
C GLY A 501 6.03 1.48 13.59
N PHE A 502 5.26 1.80 14.64
CA PHE A 502 4.94 3.19 14.96
C PHE A 502 6.20 4.01 15.26
N HIS A 503 7.17 3.48 16.00
CA HIS A 503 8.42 4.20 16.28
C HIS A 503 9.22 4.50 15.00
N LEU A 504 9.27 3.54 14.07
CA LEU A 504 9.88 3.77 12.75
C LEU A 504 9.14 4.86 11.97
N PHE A 505 7.81 4.82 11.93
CA PHE A 505 7.02 5.80 11.20
C PHE A 505 7.10 7.19 11.86
N LYS A 506 7.10 7.26 13.20
CA LYS A 506 7.34 8.50 13.96
C LYS A 506 8.69 9.11 13.60
N LYS A 507 9.76 8.32 13.50
CA LYS A 507 11.08 8.80 13.05
C LYS A 507 11.02 9.40 11.65
N MET A 508 10.30 8.77 10.71
CA MET A 508 10.07 9.38 9.39
C MET A 508 9.31 10.71 9.49
N ILE A 509 8.27 10.78 10.33
CA ILE A 509 7.43 11.98 10.45
C ILE A 509 8.17 13.14 11.14
N THR A 510 8.84 12.89 12.26
CA THR A 510 9.38 13.93 13.15
C THR A 510 10.89 14.06 13.11
N GLY A 511 11.62 13.06 12.59
CA GLY A 511 13.08 12.97 12.67
C GLY A 511 13.60 12.55 14.05
N GLU A 512 12.73 12.40 15.05
CA GLU A 512 13.10 12.13 16.44
C GLU A 512 13.11 10.64 16.76
N ASN A 513 14.12 10.22 17.53
CA ASN A 513 14.16 8.88 18.11
C ASN A 513 13.30 8.83 19.38
N PRO A 514 12.75 7.65 19.76
CA PRO A 514 12.26 7.45 21.12
C PRO A 514 13.41 7.55 22.13
N ASN A 515 13.09 7.57 23.43
CA ASN A 515 14.12 7.60 24.47
C ASN A 515 14.90 6.26 24.52
N ASP A 516 16.04 6.24 25.22
CA ASP A 516 16.91 5.05 25.28
C ASP A 516 16.22 3.83 25.90
N GLU A 517 15.43 4.02 26.95
CA GLU A 517 14.67 2.94 27.61
C GLU A 517 13.74 2.21 26.63
N VAL A 518 12.98 2.97 25.83
CA VAL A 518 12.11 2.42 24.80
C VAL A 518 12.94 1.74 23.71
N MET A 519 14.00 2.38 23.23
CA MET A 519 14.87 1.80 22.19
C MET A 519 15.47 0.46 22.63
N ASP A 520 15.91 0.34 23.88
CA ASP A 520 16.54 -0.88 24.40
C ASP A 520 15.54 -2.02 24.61
N SER A 521 14.26 -1.70 24.81
CA SER A 521 13.19 -2.71 24.93
C SER A 521 12.79 -3.36 23.60
N TYR A 522 13.16 -2.77 22.46
CA TYR A 522 12.82 -3.27 21.13
C TYR A 522 14.05 -3.75 20.36
N PRO A 523 14.28 -5.08 20.26
CA PRO A 523 15.42 -5.63 19.52
C PRO A 523 15.43 -5.15 18.06
N GLY A 524 16.56 -4.60 17.60
CA GLY A 524 16.74 -4.12 16.22
C GLY A 524 16.19 -2.72 15.93
N LEU A 525 15.56 -2.04 16.90
CA LEU A 525 14.95 -0.74 16.67
C LEU A 525 16.00 0.35 16.39
N ARG A 526 17.12 0.36 17.12
CA ARG A 526 18.19 1.35 16.94
C ARG A 526 18.78 1.30 15.52
N GLU A 527 19.00 0.10 14.99
CA GLU A 527 19.53 -0.12 13.65
C GLU A 527 18.55 0.36 12.57
N GLU A 528 17.26 0.06 12.70
CA GLU A 528 16.23 0.50 11.76
C GLU A 528 15.99 2.03 11.81
N LEU A 529 16.02 2.63 13.01
CA LEU A 529 15.93 4.09 13.17
C LEU A 529 17.12 4.80 12.53
N LYS A 530 18.34 4.29 12.73
CA LYS A 530 19.55 4.81 12.08
C LYS A 530 19.45 4.66 10.56
N ARG A 531 18.96 3.53 10.06
CA ARG A 531 18.75 3.32 8.61
C ARG A 531 17.73 4.30 8.02
N ILE A 532 16.70 4.70 8.78
CA ILE A 532 15.76 5.74 8.34
C ILE A 532 16.47 7.10 8.30
N GLU A 533 17.25 7.42 9.33
CA GLU A 533 18.04 8.65 9.41
C GLU A 533 19.01 8.77 8.22
N ASP A 534 19.80 7.73 7.97
CA ASP A 534 20.76 7.64 6.85
C ASP A 534 20.08 7.76 5.46
N LYS A 535 18.78 7.46 5.36
CA LYS A 535 17.98 7.57 4.13
C LYS A 535 17.15 8.85 4.06
N THR A 536 17.16 9.68 5.10
CA THR A 536 16.38 10.92 5.13
C THR A 536 17.13 12.00 4.36
N PRO A 537 16.54 12.54 3.28
CA PRO A 537 17.19 13.61 2.52
C PRO A 537 17.43 14.82 3.42
N THR A 538 18.60 15.43 3.29
CA THR A 538 18.89 16.70 3.99
C THR A 538 18.53 17.90 3.10
N PRO A 539 18.12 19.04 3.69
CA PRO A 539 17.90 20.28 2.93
C PRO A 539 19.10 20.66 2.05
N GLU A 540 20.33 20.49 2.57
CA GLU A 540 21.57 20.82 1.87
C GLU A 540 21.75 19.97 0.60
N GLU A 541 21.54 18.65 0.69
CA GLU A 541 21.60 17.76 -0.48
C GLU A 541 20.56 18.14 -1.55
N LEU A 542 19.33 18.44 -1.12
CA LEU A 542 18.25 18.82 -2.04
C LEU A 542 18.55 20.15 -2.75
N LEU A 543 19.15 21.11 -2.06
CA LEU A 543 19.53 22.40 -2.65
C LEU A 543 20.68 22.28 -3.65
N ILE A 544 21.66 21.40 -3.39
CA ILE A 544 22.73 21.11 -4.35
C ILE A 544 22.14 20.53 -5.64
N ASP A 545 21.22 19.56 -5.52
CA ASP A 545 20.55 18.94 -6.68
C ASP A 545 19.70 19.97 -7.46
N LEU A 546 18.97 20.85 -6.77
CA LEU A 546 18.21 21.92 -7.42
C LEU A 546 19.10 22.95 -8.11
N GLY A 547 20.24 23.30 -7.53
CA GLY A 547 21.24 24.16 -8.17
C GLY A 547 21.70 23.60 -9.52
N ARG A 548 22.04 22.31 -9.55
CA ARG A 548 22.38 21.59 -10.79
C ARG A 548 21.25 21.62 -11.81
N LEU A 549 20.02 21.31 -11.39
CA LEU A 549 18.85 21.33 -12.30
C LEU A 549 18.58 22.73 -12.85
N ARG A 550 18.75 23.76 -12.01
CA ARG A 550 18.59 25.16 -12.39
C ARG A 550 19.60 25.59 -13.45
N GLU A 551 20.86 25.16 -13.35
CA GLU A 551 21.90 25.41 -14.35
C GLU A 551 21.62 24.72 -15.69
N GLN A 552 21.03 23.52 -15.64
CA GLN A 552 20.64 22.76 -16.83
C GLN A 552 19.37 23.34 -17.51
N SER A 553 18.59 24.13 -16.79
CA SER A 553 17.37 24.77 -17.30
C SER A 553 17.65 26.07 -18.06
N GLY A 554 16.90 26.32 -19.13
CA GLY A 554 16.96 27.60 -19.85
C GLY A 554 16.58 28.78 -18.94
N LYS A 555 17.31 29.90 -19.04
CA LYS A 555 17.18 31.08 -18.15
C LYS A 555 15.74 31.61 -18.07
N ASP A 556 14.98 31.58 -19.16
CA ASP A 556 13.59 32.05 -19.21
C ASP A 556 12.57 30.90 -19.34
N SER A 557 12.98 29.66 -19.04
CA SER A 557 12.09 28.51 -19.17
C SER A 557 11.08 28.44 -18.02
N LYS A 558 9.83 28.05 -18.33
CA LYS A 558 8.81 27.78 -17.30
C LYS A 558 9.24 26.67 -16.33
N LEU A 559 10.08 25.73 -16.77
CA LEU A 559 10.68 24.68 -15.92
C LEU A 559 11.53 25.26 -14.79
N ARG A 560 12.27 26.34 -15.06
CA ARG A 560 13.06 27.03 -14.03
C ARG A 560 12.19 27.57 -12.90
N SER A 561 10.97 27.99 -13.21
CA SER A 561 10.03 28.42 -12.18
C SER A 561 9.57 27.29 -11.25
N LEU A 562 9.43 26.06 -11.74
CA LEU A 562 9.14 24.90 -10.88
C LEU A 562 10.32 24.60 -9.95
N ILE A 563 11.55 24.66 -10.48
CA ILE A 563 12.79 24.47 -9.72
C ILE A 563 12.93 25.54 -8.64
N ASP A 564 12.74 26.82 -9.00
CA ASP A 564 12.82 27.95 -8.08
C ASP A 564 11.74 27.85 -6.98
N THR A 565 10.56 27.33 -7.31
CA THR A 565 9.48 27.10 -6.34
C THR A 565 9.85 26.02 -5.32
N GLN A 566 10.42 24.89 -5.75
CA GLN A 566 10.91 23.86 -4.83
C GLN A 566 12.09 24.38 -4.00
N THR A 567 12.96 25.19 -4.59
CA THR A 567 14.09 25.83 -3.90
C THR A 567 13.60 26.68 -2.73
N ILE A 568 12.64 27.58 -2.99
CA ILE A 568 12.05 28.45 -1.95
C ILE A 568 11.39 27.61 -0.84
N ALA A 569 10.65 26.55 -1.21
CA ALA A 569 10.01 25.67 -0.24
C ALA A 569 11.03 25.06 0.75
N ILE A 570 12.17 24.56 0.24
CA ILE A 570 13.22 23.97 1.08
C ILE A 570 13.91 25.02 1.96
N VAL A 571 14.35 26.14 1.38
CA VAL A 571 15.07 27.17 2.16
C VAL A 571 14.19 27.91 3.16
N SER A 572 12.86 27.93 2.96
CA SER A 572 11.94 28.52 3.93
C SER A 572 11.98 27.84 5.31
N GLY A 573 12.54 26.63 5.40
CA GLY A 573 12.61 25.84 6.65
C GLY A 573 11.24 25.37 7.15
N LYS A 574 10.19 25.44 6.31
CA LYS A 574 8.83 25.05 6.67
C LYS A 574 8.54 23.57 6.48
N LEU A 575 9.37 22.88 5.71
CA LEU A 575 9.21 21.45 5.44
C LEU A 575 9.44 20.66 6.74
N SER A 576 8.46 19.83 7.10
CA SER A 576 8.67 18.82 8.13
C SER A 576 9.66 17.75 7.66
N ASN A 577 10.15 16.91 8.58
CA ASN A 577 11.04 15.80 8.23
C ASN A 577 10.41 14.88 7.17
N PHE A 578 9.08 14.68 7.21
CA PHE A 578 8.38 13.88 6.22
C PHE A 578 8.27 14.57 4.85
N ASP A 579 8.09 15.90 4.82
CA ASP A 579 7.97 16.66 3.58
C ASP A 579 9.27 16.64 2.76
N LEU A 580 10.43 16.41 3.40
CA LEU A 580 11.72 16.22 2.72
C LEU A 580 11.71 15.00 1.78
N TYR A 581 10.98 13.94 2.12
CA TYR A 581 10.83 12.79 1.23
C TYR A 581 10.03 13.13 -0.03
N PHE A 582 8.95 13.92 0.13
CA PHE A 582 8.18 14.43 -1.00
C PHE A 582 8.98 15.40 -1.85
N ALA A 583 9.76 16.29 -1.24
CA ALA A 583 10.68 17.16 -1.94
C ALA A 583 11.65 16.35 -2.81
N ARG A 584 12.29 15.31 -2.24
CA ARG A 584 13.18 14.43 -3.02
C ARG A 584 12.48 13.79 -4.22
N ILE A 585 11.24 13.31 -4.05
CA ILE A 585 10.47 12.72 -5.15
C ILE A 585 10.16 13.76 -6.25
N LYS A 586 9.77 14.98 -5.86
CA LYS A 586 9.51 16.07 -6.80
C LYS A 586 10.76 16.45 -7.59
N LEU A 587 11.92 16.50 -6.93
CA LEU A 587 13.22 16.76 -7.57
C LEU A 587 13.58 15.66 -8.57
N ASP A 588 13.45 14.40 -8.20
CA ASP A 588 13.74 13.29 -9.10
C ASP A 588 12.80 13.29 -10.33
N LEU A 589 11.53 13.66 -10.16
CA LEU A 589 10.59 13.82 -11.28
C LEU A 589 10.92 15.02 -12.17
N LEU A 590 11.41 16.12 -11.60
CA LEU A 590 11.90 17.26 -12.39
C LEU A 590 13.10 16.85 -13.23
N ASP A 591 14.09 16.16 -12.65
CA ASP A 591 15.28 15.68 -13.37
C ASP A 591 14.89 14.70 -14.48
N MET A 592 14.07 13.69 -14.16
CA MET A 592 13.55 12.74 -15.16
C MET A 592 12.74 13.45 -16.26
N GLY A 593 11.89 14.41 -15.89
CA GLY A 593 11.08 15.18 -16.83
C GLY A 593 11.93 15.99 -17.80
N MET A 594 13.02 16.60 -17.31
CA MET A 594 13.99 17.32 -18.14
C MET A 594 14.77 16.38 -19.07
N GLN A 595 15.23 15.24 -18.56
CA GLN A 595 15.99 14.26 -19.35
C GLN A 595 15.17 13.61 -20.46
N HIS A 596 13.87 13.39 -20.24
CA HIS A 596 12.98 12.72 -21.17
C HIS A 596 12.09 13.67 -21.98
N GLY A 597 12.18 14.99 -21.76
CA GLY A 597 11.43 16.00 -22.51
C GLY A 597 9.93 15.98 -22.25
N ILE A 598 9.51 15.73 -21.00
CA ILE A 598 8.09 15.79 -20.61
C ILE A 598 7.58 17.24 -20.76
N PRO A 599 6.41 17.48 -21.38
CA PRO A 599 5.84 18.82 -21.51
C PRO A 599 5.63 19.50 -20.15
N TYR A 600 5.84 20.81 -20.09
CA TYR A 600 5.71 21.60 -18.85
C TYR A 600 4.36 21.41 -18.15
N ASP A 601 3.24 21.55 -18.87
CA ASP A 601 1.90 21.46 -18.26
C ASP A 601 1.65 20.06 -17.66
N GLU A 602 2.17 19.02 -18.32
CA GLU A 602 2.07 17.64 -17.85
C GLU A 602 2.93 17.41 -16.60
N LEU A 603 4.18 17.89 -16.61
CA LEU A 603 5.09 17.78 -15.47
C LEU A 603 4.56 18.58 -14.26
N SER A 604 4.06 19.80 -14.48
CA SER A 604 3.42 20.61 -13.44
C SER A 604 2.23 19.87 -12.81
N GLY A 605 1.35 19.29 -13.65
CA GLY A 605 0.21 18.50 -13.17
C GLY A 605 0.59 17.22 -12.43
N TYR A 606 1.80 16.68 -12.63
CA TYR A 606 2.35 15.58 -11.82
C TYR A 606 2.88 16.06 -10.46
N LEU A 607 3.50 17.24 -10.40
CA LEU A 607 3.96 17.83 -9.15
C LEU A 607 2.77 18.25 -8.26
N GLU A 608 1.75 18.88 -8.85
CA GLU A 608 0.49 19.21 -8.15
C GLU A 608 -0.18 17.95 -7.58
N PHE A 609 -0.22 16.87 -8.36
CA PHE A 609 -0.75 15.58 -7.89
C PHE A 609 0.04 15.04 -6.69
N ILE A 610 1.34 15.30 -6.59
CA ILE A 610 2.16 14.93 -5.43
C ILE A 610 1.89 15.85 -4.24
N GLU A 611 1.64 17.13 -4.46
CA GLU A 611 1.28 18.08 -3.40
C GLU A 611 -0.07 17.73 -2.74
N GLU A 612 -1.03 17.23 -3.51
CA GLU A 612 -2.29 16.68 -2.96
C GLU A 612 -2.04 15.47 -2.03
N MET A 613 -1.11 14.59 -2.42
CA MET A 613 -0.70 13.46 -1.59
C MET A 613 0.06 13.94 -0.33
N GLU A 614 0.91 14.95 -0.45
CA GLU A 614 1.65 15.56 0.66
C GLU A 614 0.71 16.14 1.71
N GLU A 615 -0.33 16.89 1.29
CA GLU A 615 -1.35 17.42 2.21
C GLU A 615 -2.14 16.31 2.92
N THR A 616 -2.49 15.25 2.19
CA THR A 616 -3.16 14.07 2.78
C THR A 616 -2.27 13.38 3.80
N ALA A 617 -0.97 13.25 3.48
CA ALA A 617 0.03 12.69 4.39
C ALA A 617 0.16 13.52 5.68
N ARG A 618 0.22 14.86 5.60
CA ARG A 618 0.29 15.73 6.79
C ARG A 618 -0.89 15.49 7.73
N LYS A 619 -2.12 15.41 7.20
CA LYS A 619 -3.32 15.11 8.00
C LYS A 619 -3.23 13.74 8.66
N SER A 620 -2.91 12.71 7.87
CA SER A 620 -2.76 11.33 8.34
C SER A 620 -1.71 11.20 9.44
N ASN A 621 -0.52 11.78 9.22
CA ASN A 621 0.60 11.78 10.14
C ASN A 621 0.23 12.45 11.46
N GLN A 622 -0.45 13.60 11.43
CA GLN A 622 -0.88 14.29 12.64
C GLN A 622 -1.90 13.46 13.45
N HIS A 623 -2.85 12.80 12.78
CA HIS A 623 -3.79 11.90 13.46
C HIS A 623 -3.08 10.72 14.12
N ILE A 624 -2.11 10.11 13.44
CA ILE A 624 -1.31 9.01 13.97
C ILE A 624 -0.50 9.44 15.19
N LEU A 625 0.24 10.55 15.10
CA LEU A 625 1.03 11.06 16.23
C LEU A 625 0.16 11.35 17.46
N ASN A 626 -1.01 11.97 17.26
CA ASN A 626 -1.95 12.26 18.34
C ASN A 626 -2.52 10.99 18.99
N THR A 627 -2.82 9.96 18.17
CA THR A 627 -3.43 8.72 18.64
C THR A 627 -2.49 7.94 19.57
N PHE A 628 -1.21 7.91 19.24
CA PHE A 628 -0.22 7.12 19.97
C PHE A 628 0.66 7.92 20.92
N GLU A 629 0.41 9.23 21.12
CA GLU A 629 1.21 10.12 21.98
C GLU A 629 1.56 9.46 23.34
N LYS A 630 0.55 8.92 24.03
CA LYS A 630 0.71 8.26 25.34
C LYS A 630 1.47 6.94 25.27
N ARG A 631 1.24 6.13 24.23
CA ARG A 631 1.90 4.82 24.07
C ARG A 631 3.33 4.96 23.55
N SER A 632 3.68 6.10 22.94
CA SER A 632 4.99 6.34 22.32
C SER A 632 6.18 6.42 23.27
N VAL A 633 5.93 6.46 24.59
CA VAL A 633 6.96 6.56 25.63
C VAL A 633 7.08 5.30 26.49
N LEU A 634 6.34 4.24 26.12
CA LEU A 634 6.28 2.98 26.86
C LEU A 634 7.21 1.93 26.23
N THR A 635 7.77 1.05 27.05
CA THR A 635 8.59 -0.08 26.58
C THR A 635 7.74 -1.17 25.94
N ALA A 636 8.37 -2.11 25.24
CA ALA A 636 7.69 -3.25 24.63
C ALA A 636 6.85 -4.06 25.64
N GLU A 637 7.41 -4.33 26.82
CA GLU A 637 6.76 -5.11 27.88
C GLU A 637 5.58 -4.36 28.50
N GLU A 638 5.71 -3.03 28.64
CA GLU A 638 4.63 -2.16 29.12
C GLU A 638 3.46 -2.13 28.15
N ILE A 639 3.74 -2.08 26.83
CA ILE A 639 2.74 -2.14 25.78
C ILE A 639 2.02 -3.50 25.79
N ASP A 640 2.75 -4.60 25.89
CA ASP A 640 2.15 -5.93 25.90
C ASP A 640 1.36 -6.19 27.19
N CYS A 641 1.78 -5.64 28.34
CA CYS A 641 0.99 -5.65 29.56
C CYS A 641 -0.38 -4.98 29.37
N LEU A 642 -0.42 -3.81 28.72
CA LEU A 642 -1.69 -3.14 28.39
C LEU A 642 -2.56 -3.99 27.47
N ASP A 643 -1.99 -4.56 26.40
CA ASP A 643 -2.72 -5.44 25.47
C ASP A 643 -3.30 -6.68 26.16
N GLN A 644 -2.54 -7.29 27.07
CA GLN A 644 -2.96 -8.45 27.86
C GLN A 644 -4.10 -8.10 28.82
N LEU A 645 -4.00 -6.97 29.54
CA LEU A 645 -5.09 -6.48 30.41
C LEU A 645 -6.35 -6.20 29.58
N GLU A 646 -6.22 -5.48 28.46
CA GLU A 646 -7.35 -5.18 27.57
C GLU A 646 -8.03 -6.48 27.09
N LYS A 647 -7.26 -7.46 26.62
CA LYS A 647 -7.80 -8.74 26.15
C LYS A 647 -8.33 -9.62 27.29
N TYR A 648 -7.85 -9.44 28.52
CA TYR A 648 -8.37 -10.12 29.71
C TYR A 648 -9.73 -9.58 30.14
N PHE A 649 -9.89 -8.26 30.21
CA PHE A 649 -11.13 -7.63 30.67
C PHE A 649 -12.20 -7.47 29.57
N SER A 650 -11.79 -7.35 28.30
CA SER A 650 -12.72 -7.18 27.18
C SER A 650 -13.25 -8.51 26.63
N PRO A 651 -14.37 -8.51 25.88
CA PRO A 651 -14.75 -9.64 25.02
C PRO A 651 -13.62 -9.98 24.04
N ALA A 652 -13.22 -11.25 24.01
CA ALA A 652 -12.10 -11.69 23.20
C ALA A 652 -12.37 -13.06 22.55
N SER A 653 -11.74 -13.29 21.40
CA SER A 653 -11.82 -14.54 20.64
C SER A 653 -10.42 -15.09 20.37
N VAL A 654 -10.30 -16.41 20.34
CA VAL A 654 -9.12 -17.17 19.91
C VAL A 654 -9.25 -17.72 18.48
N MET A 655 -10.35 -17.38 17.81
CA MET A 655 -10.69 -17.82 16.45
C MET A 655 -10.83 -16.63 15.49
N SER A 656 -10.59 -16.87 14.20
CA SER A 656 -10.82 -15.91 13.10
C SER A 656 -12.28 -15.42 12.99
N PRO A 657 -12.59 -14.37 12.17
CA PRO A 657 -13.93 -13.75 12.15
C PRO A 657 -15.05 -14.74 11.79
N ASP A 658 -14.72 -15.70 10.92
CA ASP A 658 -15.59 -16.80 10.49
C ASP A 658 -15.58 -18.01 11.45
N GLY A 659 -14.78 -17.97 12.53
CA GLY A 659 -14.67 -19.04 13.53
C GLY A 659 -13.97 -20.31 13.05
N ALA A 660 -13.19 -20.25 11.96
CA ALA A 660 -12.60 -21.43 11.31
C ALA A 660 -11.09 -21.64 11.57
N VAL A 661 -10.35 -20.59 11.93
CA VAL A 661 -8.88 -20.63 12.11
C VAL A 661 -8.53 -20.36 13.57
N PHE A 662 -7.62 -21.16 14.13
CA PHE A 662 -7.02 -20.91 15.44
C PHE A 662 -5.97 -19.81 15.34
N LEU A 663 -6.17 -18.73 16.11
CA LEU A 663 -5.27 -17.58 16.16
C LEU A 663 -4.11 -17.84 17.14
N ASN A 664 -2.97 -17.19 16.87
CA ASN A 664 -1.83 -17.21 17.78
C ASN A 664 -2.13 -16.39 19.04
N TRP A 665 -2.74 -15.23 18.86
CA TRP A 665 -3.09 -14.25 19.88
C TRP A 665 -4.61 -14.12 20.03
N MET A 666 -5.06 -13.75 21.23
CA MET A 666 -6.46 -13.33 21.40
C MET A 666 -6.68 -12.04 20.64
N ARG A 667 -7.84 -11.91 20.01
CA ARG A 667 -8.33 -10.65 19.45
C ARG A 667 -9.50 -10.12 20.27
N LEU A 668 -9.72 -8.82 20.22
CA LEU A 668 -10.93 -8.19 20.74
C LEU A 668 -12.10 -8.46 19.79
N ASP A 669 -13.21 -8.98 20.32
CA ASP A 669 -14.37 -9.36 19.51
C ASP A 669 -15.67 -9.45 20.34
N PRO A 670 -16.67 -8.56 20.11
CA PRO A 670 -16.65 -7.45 19.16
C PRO A 670 -15.82 -6.27 19.65
N GLN A 671 -15.22 -5.53 18.72
CA GLN A 671 -14.40 -4.34 19.02
C GLN A 671 -15.16 -3.27 19.82
N SER A 672 -16.49 -3.17 19.68
CA SER A 672 -17.34 -2.24 20.43
C SER A 672 -17.40 -2.53 21.94
N GLY A 673 -17.01 -3.73 22.37
CA GLY A 673 -16.94 -4.12 23.79
C GLY A 673 -15.56 -3.89 24.41
N ARG A 674 -14.61 -3.26 23.70
CA ARG A 674 -13.27 -3.00 24.21
C ARG A 674 -13.29 -2.13 25.46
N ILE A 675 -12.56 -2.55 26.48
CA ILE A 675 -12.24 -1.79 27.69
C ILE A 675 -10.78 -1.32 27.57
N PRO A 676 -10.52 -0.05 27.19
CA PRO A 676 -9.17 0.43 26.96
C PRO A 676 -8.42 0.67 28.28
N PHE A 677 -7.12 0.41 28.27
CA PHE A 677 -6.21 0.78 29.35
C PHE A 677 -5.16 1.79 28.86
N GLN A 678 -4.77 2.71 29.74
CA GLN A 678 -3.67 3.65 29.51
C GLN A 678 -2.69 3.59 30.68
N LEU A 679 -1.41 3.71 30.38
CA LEU A 679 -0.34 3.81 31.36
C LEU A 679 0.35 5.17 31.24
N LYS A 680 0.60 5.81 32.38
CA LYS A 680 1.43 7.02 32.46
C LYS A 680 2.58 6.79 33.44
N LYS A 681 3.81 7.04 32.99
CA LYS A 681 4.99 7.16 33.85
C LYS A 681 5.00 8.55 34.47
N GLU A 682 4.96 8.63 35.80
CA GLU A 682 5.01 9.89 36.54
C GLU A 682 6.48 10.29 36.80
N GLU A 683 6.75 11.59 36.94
CA GLU A 683 8.11 12.11 37.16
C GLU A 683 8.78 11.58 38.44
N ASN A 684 7.98 11.16 39.43
CA ASN A 684 8.45 10.56 40.68
C ASN A 684 8.80 9.06 40.54
N GLY A 685 8.75 8.50 39.32
CA GLY A 685 9.02 7.10 39.03
C GLY A 685 7.86 6.14 39.32
N THR A 686 6.68 6.64 39.73
CA THR A 686 5.47 5.82 39.88
C THR A 686 4.71 5.67 38.56
N PHE A 687 3.82 4.69 38.51
CA PHE A 687 3.00 4.39 37.35
C PHE A 687 1.52 4.65 37.68
N THR A 688 0.83 5.33 36.78
CA THR A 688 -0.61 5.54 36.86
C THR A 688 -1.30 4.74 35.75
N LEU A 689 -2.00 3.66 36.11
CA LEU A 689 -2.83 2.88 35.21
C LEU A 689 -4.26 3.42 35.24
N THR A 690 -4.84 3.69 34.08
CA THR A 690 -6.22 4.20 33.97
C THR A 690 -7.07 3.41 32.98
N THR A 691 -8.37 3.35 33.23
CA THR A 691 -9.37 2.78 32.31
C THR A 691 -10.70 3.52 32.45
N THR A 692 -11.49 3.54 31.38
CA THR A 692 -12.80 4.22 31.37
C THR A 692 -13.92 3.41 32.01
N ASP A 693 -13.77 2.09 32.14
CA ASP A 693 -14.82 1.23 32.70
C ASP A 693 -14.72 1.15 34.23
N LYS A 694 -15.75 1.67 34.91
CA LYS A 694 -15.82 1.72 36.38
C LYS A 694 -16.22 0.38 36.99
N ASN A 695 -16.82 -0.52 36.22
CA ASN A 695 -17.40 -1.76 36.73
C ASN A 695 -16.34 -2.81 37.09
N ILE A 696 -15.11 -2.68 36.59
CA ILE A 696 -14.05 -3.66 36.81
C ILE A 696 -13.21 -3.39 38.08
N ALA A 697 -13.55 -2.37 38.88
CA ALA A 697 -12.77 -1.95 40.05
C ALA A 697 -12.56 -3.07 41.08
N ASN A 698 -13.61 -3.83 41.39
CA ASN A 698 -13.52 -4.96 42.33
C ASN A 698 -12.62 -6.07 41.79
N GLN A 699 -12.73 -6.37 40.50
CA GLN A 699 -11.93 -7.41 39.85
C GLN A 699 -10.44 -7.03 39.80
N LEU A 700 -10.12 -5.76 39.49
CA LEU A 700 -8.75 -5.23 39.57
C LEU A 700 -8.16 -5.36 40.97
N LYS A 701 -8.96 -5.14 42.01
CA LYS A 701 -8.53 -5.27 43.39
C LYS A 701 -8.32 -6.73 43.80
N GLU A 702 -9.28 -7.60 43.52
CA GLU A 702 -9.28 -8.99 43.98
C GLU A 702 -8.28 -9.86 43.20
N GLU A 703 -8.17 -9.67 41.88
CA GLU A 703 -7.33 -10.52 41.03
C GLU A 703 -5.92 -9.98 40.83
N PHE A 704 -5.74 -8.65 40.87
CA PHE A 704 -4.46 -7.99 40.60
C PHE A 704 -3.92 -7.17 41.79
N GLY A 705 -4.66 -7.09 42.90
CA GLY A 705 -4.24 -6.31 44.08
C GLY A 705 -4.20 -4.80 43.85
N LEU A 706 -4.88 -4.29 42.82
CA LEU A 706 -4.84 -2.88 42.46
C LEU A 706 -5.91 -2.08 43.21
N VAL A 707 -5.47 -1.05 43.94
CA VAL A 707 -6.38 -0.09 44.59
C VAL A 707 -6.55 1.11 43.67
N CYS A 708 -7.76 1.28 43.14
CA CYS A 708 -8.07 2.32 42.17
C CYS A 708 -8.98 3.39 42.77
N LYS A 709 -8.68 4.65 42.45
CA LYS A 709 -9.59 5.78 42.67
C LYS A 709 -10.58 5.82 41.51
N GLN A 710 -11.84 6.09 41.83
CA GLN A 710 -12.90 6.24 40.84
C GLN A 710 -13.31 7.71 40.75
N ASP A 711 -13.37 8.24 39.54
CA ASP A 711 -13.82 9.60 39.25
C ASP A 711 -14.75 9.61 38.02
N ASP A 712 -15.09 10.79 37.49
CA ASP A 712 -15.93 10.91 36.29
C ASP A 712 -15.27 10.36 35.03
N ALA A 713 -13.94 10.41 34.94
CA ALA A 713 -13.16 9.94 33.79
C ALA A 713 -12.97 8.41 33.77
N GLY A 714 -13.06 7.75 34.93
CA GLY A 714 -13.00 6.29 35.03
C GLY A 714 -12.37 5.79 36.32
N LEU A 715 -11.47 4.82 36.19
CA LEU A 715 -10.64 4.29 37.27
C LEU A 715 -9.18 4.70 37.07
N SER A 716 -8.50 5.00 38.18
CA SER A 716 -7.08 5.34 38.22
C SER A 716 -6.36 4.65 39.37
N CYS A 717 -5.37 3.82 39.06
CA CYS A 717 -4.60 3.04 40.03
C CYS A 717 -3.14 3.49 39.98
N VAL A 718 -2.64 4.07 41.07
CA VAL A 718 -1.24 4.53 41.18
C VAL A 718 -0.42 3.43 41.86
N MET A 719 0.73 3.09 41.30
CA MET A 719 1.57 2.00 41.79
C MET A 719 3.07 2.30 41.69
N ALA A 720 3.85 1.75 42.62
CA ALA A 720 5.31 1.80 42.58
C ALA A 720 5.89 0.80 41.55
N PRO A 721 7.14 0.98 41.08
CA PRO A 721 7.76 0.10 40.08
C PRO A 721 7.68 -1.40 40.39
N ASP A 722 7.99 -1.80 41.62
CA ASP A 722 7.92 -3.22 42.03
C ASP A 722 6.50 -3.80 41.96
N ALA A 723 5.49 -2.97 42.24
CA ALA A 723 4.10 -3.36 42.13
C ALA A 723 3.67 -3.50 40.66
N PHE A 724 4.14 -2.60 39.79
CA PHE A 724 3.93 -2.68 38.35
C PHE A 724 4.60 -3.92 37.73
N ALA A 725 5.83 -4.26 38.13
CA ALA A 725 6.50 -5.48 37.69
C ALA A 725 5.74 -6.75 38.08
N ARG A 726 5.07 -6.76 39.24
CA ARG A 726 4.17 -7.86 39.63
C ARG A 726 2.89 -7.88 38.79
N LEU A 727 2.32 -6.72 38.48
CA LEU A 727 1.16 -6.60 37.61
C LEU A 727 1.44 -7.20 36.23
N MET A 728 2.58 -6.88 35.60
CA MET A 728 2.94 -7.42 34.28
C MET A 728 2.92 -8.96 34.27
N LYS A 729 3.55 -9.60 35.26
CA LYS A 729 3.55 -11.07 35.38
C LYS A 729 2.16 -11.65 35.62
N GLN A 730 1.32 -10.95 36.39
CA GLN A 730 -0.05 -11.38 36.65
C GLN A 730 -0.94 -11.22 35.43
N ALA A 731 -0.80 -10.12 34.67
CA ALA A 731 -1.52 -9.86 33.43
C ALA A 731 -1.23 -10.94 32.39
N GLU A 732 0.04 -11.29 32.19
CA GLU A 732 0.46 -12.36 31.28
C GLU A 732 -0.17 -13.71 31.69
N LYS A 733 -0.05 -14.08 32.97
CA LYS A 733 -0.63 -15.32 33.49
C LYS A 733 -2.15 -15.38 33.25
N LYS A 734 -2.87 -14.31 33.60
CA LYS A 734 -4.33 -14.21 33.47
C LYS A 734 -4.78 -14.22 32.00
N TYR A 735 -4.01 -13.57 31.13
CA TYR A 735 -4.21 -13.61 29.69
C TYR A 735 -4.13 -15.05 29.16
N HIS A 736 -3.09 -15.81 29.53
CA HIS A 736 -2.94 -17.21 29.10
C HIS A 736 -4.03 -18.12 29.70
N GLU A 737 -4.39 -17.95 30.97
CA GLU A 737 -5.52 -18.69 31.59
C GLU A 737 -6.83 -18.46 30.83
N LYS A 738 -7.15 -17.21 30.47
CA LYS A 738 -8.34 -16.89 29.67
C LYS A 738 -8.27 -17.49 28.27
N ARG A 739 -7.12 -17.35 27.60
CA ARG A 739 -6.90 -17.91 26.25
C ARG A 739 -7.10 -19.42 26.24
N ASP A 740 -6.51 -20.13 27.19
CA ASP A 740 -6.63 -21.59 27.29
C ASP A 740 -8.07 -22.02 27.54
N GLY A 741 -8.81 -21.29 28.39
CA GLY A 741 -10.25 -21.49 28.59
C GLY A 741 -11.07 -21.31 27.30
N LEU A 742 -10.78 -20.25 26.52
CA LEU A 742 -11.44 -19.97 25.25
C LEU A 742 -11.11 -21.00 24.16
N LEU A 743 -9.92 -21.61 24.20
CA LEU A 743 -9.48 -22.64 23.24
C LEU A 743 -10.19 -23.98 23.41
N ILE A 744 -10.81 -24.26 24.57
CA ILE A 744 -11.45 -25.55 24.84
C ILE A 744 -12.52 -25.88 23.79
N LYS A 745 -13.55 -25.03 23.64
CA LYS A 745 -14.69 -25.32 22.75
C LYS A 745 -14.27 -25.49 21.28
N PRO A 746 -13.45 -24.59 20.69
CA PRO A 746 -12.96 -24.76 19.33
C PRO A 746 -12.11 -26.03 19.15
N THR A 747 -11.22 -26.34 20.10
CA THR A 747 -10.38 -27.55 20.03
C THR A 747 -11.23 -28.80 20.00
N TYR A 748 -12.29 -28.87 20.82
CA TYR A 748 -13.24 -29.97 20.78
C TYR A 748 -13.93 -30.09 19.42
N LYS A 749 -14.44 -28.97 18.90
CA LYS A 749 -15.18 -28.93 17.62
C LYS A 749 -14.33 -29.38 16.44
N PHE A 750 -13.11 -28.87 16.32
CA PHE A 750 -12.29 -29.03 15.11
C PHE A 750 -11.26 -30.17 15.20
N ALA A 751 -10.82 -30.55 16.41
CA ALA A 751 -9.79 -31.57 16.58
C ALA A 751 -10.29 -32.78 17.40
N THR A 752 -10.74 -32.56 18.64
CA THR A 752 -11.00 -33.67 19.57
C THR A 752 -12.17 -34.56 19.13
N LEU A 753 -13.34 -33.99 18.81
CA LEU A 753 -14.52 -34.78 18.44
C LEU A 753 -14.35 -35.49 17.08
N PRO A 754 -13.79 -34.85 16.04
CA PRO A 754 -13.41 -35.56 14.83
C PRO A 754 -12.47 -36.75 15.10
N ASN A 755 -11.46 -36.59 15.95
CA ASN A 755 -10.55 -37.67 16.31
C ASN A 755 -11.24 -38.79 17.10
N VAL A 756 -12.20 -38.46 17.98
CA VAL A 756 -13.05 -39.45 18.66
C VAL A 756 -13.83 -40.29 17.63
N VAL A 757 -14.50 -39.64 16.68
CA VAL A 757 -15.30 -40.31 15.64
C VAL A 757 -14.40 -41.16 14.73
N ALA A 758 -13.25 -40.63 14.31
CA ALA A 758 -12.29 -41.34 13.47
C ALA A 758 -11.73 -42.58 14.18
N PHE A 759 -11.35 -42.46 15.45
CA PHE A 759 -10.84 -43.56 16.25
C PHE A 759 -11.89 -44.67 16.47
N ILE A 760 -13.14 -44.32 16.81
CA ILE A 760 -14.20 -45.32 17.01
C ILE A 760 -14.51 -46.06 15.70
N ASN A 761 -14.51 -45.35 14.57
CA ASN A 761 -14.73 -45.92 13.24
C ASN A 761 -13.49 -46.60 12.64
N GLN A 762 -12.41 -46.80 13.41
CA GLN A 762 -11.22 -47.48 12.90
C GLN A 762 -11.57 -48.90 12.41
N GLY A 763 -11.09 -49.25 11.21
CA GLY A 763 -11.29 -50.59 10.63
C GLY A 763 -12.72 -50.89 10.17
N LYS A 764 -13.54 -49.84 10.04
CA LYS A 764 -14.90 -49.90 9.50
C LYS A 764 -14.87 -50.32 8.02
N SER A 765 -15.75 -51.25 7.63
CA SER A 765 -15.94 -51.60 6.21
C SER A 765 -16.75 -50.51 5.49
N ALA A 766 -16.63 -50.42 4.16
CA ALA A 766 -17.41 -49.46 3.36
C ALA A 766 -18.94 -49.65 3.50
N LEU A 767 -19.38 -50.82 3.97
CA LEU A 767 -20.79 -51.20 4.12
C LEU A 767 -21.36 -50.92 5.52
N ASP A 768 -20.51 -50.70 6.53
CA ASP A 768 -20.98 -50.47 7.90
C ASP A 768 -21.56 -49.06 8.07
N SER A 769 -22.47 -48.87 9.03
CA SER A 769 -22.88 -47.55 9.51
C SER A 769 -21.76 -46.91 10.35
N GLY A 770 -21.58 -45.59 10.23
CA GLY A 770 -20.66 -44.86 11.12
C GLY A 770 -21.22 -44.76 12.53
N VAL A 771 -20.36 -44.57 13.53
CA VAL A 771 -20.80 -44.21 14.88
C VAL A 771 -21.68 -42.95 14.84
N ASP A 772 -22.83 -42.97 15.52
CA ASP A 772 -23.61 -41.75 15.76
C ASP A 772 -23.05 -41.09 17.02
N ALA A 773 -22.41 -39.93 16.83
CA ALA A 773 -21.84 -39.13 17.90
C ALA A 773 -22.38 -37.71 17.82
N SER A 774 -23.02 -37.26 18.90
CA SER A 774 -23.49 -35.88 19.07
C SER A 774 -23.04 -35.35 20.42
N PHE A 775 -23.02 -34.03 20.58
CA PHE A 775 -22.52 -33.39 21.79
C PHE A 775 -23.35 -32.17 22.17
N MET A 776 -23.34 -31.86 23.47
CA MET A 776 -23.98 -30.67 24.03
C MET A 776 -23.10 -30.10 25.13
N TRP A 777 -22.83 -28.79 25.06
CA TRP A 777 -22.18 -28.04 26.12
C TRP A 777 -23.20 -27.63 27.18
N ARG A 778 -22.81 -27.70 28.45
CA ARG A 778 -23.57 -27.17 29.58
C ARG A 778 -23.04 -25.82 30.03
N ASP A 779 -23.83 -25.13 30.85
CA ASP A 779 -23.51 -23.80 31.39
C ASP A 779 -22.28 -23.81 32.31
N ASP A 780 -22.01 -24.93 32.98
CA ASP A 780 -20.80 -25.17 33.79
C ASP A 780 -19.55 -25.49 32.95
N ASN A 781 -19.63 -25.30 31.63
CA ASN A 781 -18.66 -25.72 30.63
C ASN A 781 -18.36 -27.23 30.60
N SER A 782 -19.17 -28.09 31.23
CA SER A 782 -19.05 -29.54 31.02
C SER A 782 -19.58 -29.95 29.63
N LEU A 783 -19.02 -31.04 29.08
CA LEU A 783 -19.40 -31.59 27.79
C LEU A 783 -20.14 -32.93 27.97
N SER A 784 -21.35 -33.01 27.42
CA SER A 784 -22.14 -34.24 27.35
C SER A 784 -22.05 -34.81 25.95
N LEU A 785 -21.46 -35.99 25.81
CA LEU A 785 -21.37 -36.75 24.56
C LEU A 785 -22.42 -37.84 24.51
N ARG A 786 -23.20 -37.88 23.43
CA ARG A 786 -24.12 -38.97 23.11
C ARG A 786 -23.46 -39.85 22.05
N ILE A 787 -23.30 -41.14 22.33
CA ILE A 787 -22.62 -42.08 21.44
C ILE A 787 -23.50 -43.31 21.25
N ILE A 788 -23.68 -43.73 19.99
CA ILE A 788 -24.34 -44.97 19.60
C ILE A 788 -23.38 -45.73 18.68
N VAL A 789 -22.95 -46.91 19.14
CA VAL A 789 -22.10 -47.83 18.37
C VAL A 789 -22.98 -48.87 17.68
N THR A 790 -22.63 -49.23 16.44
CA THR A 790 -23.42 -50.14 15.60
C THR A 790 -22.71 -51.48 15.36
N THR A 791 -21.40 -51.56 15.56
CA THR A 791 -20.60 -52.78 15.40
C THR A 791 -19.81 -53.12 16.67
N GLU A 792 -19.45 -54.41 16.84
CA GLU A 792 -18.66 -54.86 18.00
C GLU A 792 -17.28 -54.19 18.07
N LYS A 793 -16.64 -53.96 16.91
CA LYS A 793 -15.36 -53.22 16.84
C LYS A 793 -15.52 -51.77 17.32
N GLN A 794 -16.60 -51.09 16.93
CA GLN A 794 -16.89 -49.75 17.43
C GLN A 794 -17.09 -49.75 18.95
N ALA A 795 -17.78 -50.77 19.50
CA ALA A 795 -17.96 -50.92 20.94
C ALA A 795 -16.62 -51.15 21.68
N GLU A 796 -15.72 -51.95 21.12
CA GLU A 796 -14.37 -52.16 21.67
C GLU A 796 -13.54 -50.87 21.68
N HIS A 797 -13.50 -50.14 20.56
CA HIS A 797 -12.78 -48.87 20.48
C HIS A 797 -13.37 -47.82 21.41
N ALA A 798 -14.70 -47.70 21.48
CA ALA A 798 -15.38 -46.81 22.42
C ALA A 798 -15.05 -47.18 23.88
N ARG A 799 -15.04 -48.48 24.22
CA ARG A 799 -14.62 -48.96 25.55
C ARG A 799 -13.17 -48.58 25.85
N ARG A 800 -12.26 -48.71 24.88
CA ARG A 800 -10.85 -48.30 25.04
C ARG A 800 -10.71 -46.80 25.26
N LEU A 801 -11.52 -45.98 24.57
CA LEU A 801 -11.49 -44.52 24.66
C LEU A 801 -12.13 -43.99 25.95
N PHE A 802 -13.28 -44.50 26.36
CA PHE A 802 -14.04 -43.98 27.50
C PHE A 802 -13.86 -44.76 28.81
N LYS A 803 -13.24 -45.95 28.77
CA LYS A 803 -13.21 -46.92 29.89
C LYS A 803 -14.61 -47.26 30.42
N THR A 804 -15.57 -47.48 29.53
CA THR A 804 -16.94 -47.85 29.89
C THR A 804 -17.48 -48.84 28.86
N GLU A 805 -18.37 -49.76 29.27
CA GLU A 805 -19.02 -50.70 28.36
C GLU A 805 -20.03 -49.99 27.44
N PHE A 806 -20.09 -50.44 26.18
CA PHE A 806 -21.06 -50.00 25.19
C PHE A 806 -21.84 -51.20 24.65
N LYS A 807 -23.16 -51.08 24.61
CA LYS A 807 -24.05 -52.04 23.93
C LYS A 807 -24.36 -51.55 22.53
N LEU A 808 -24.54 -52.48 21.60
CA LEU A 808 -24.86 -52.17 20.20
C LEU A 808 -26.22 -51.49 20.08
N ASN A 809 -26.31 -50.46 19.26
CA ASN A 809 -27.50 -49.67 18.95
C ASN A 809 -28.19 -49.01 20.17
N GLU A 810 -27.53 -48.99 21.33
CA GLU A 810 -28.02 -48.29 22.52
C GLU A 810 -27.33 -46.92 22.67
N THR A 811 -28.09 -45.94 23.14
CA THR A 811 -27.55 -44.61 23.44
C THR A 811 -26.78 -44.63 24.76
N LYS A 812 -25.52 -44.18 24.72
CA LYS A 812 -24.71 -43.92 25.91
C LYS A 812 -24.37 -42.43 26.03
N PHE A 813 -24.54 -41.89 27.23
CA PHE A 813 -24.11 -40.53 27.55
C PHE A 813 -22.81 -40.55 28.35
N ILE A 814 -21.79 -39.87 27.86
CA ILE A 814 -20.51 -39.66 28.55
C ILE A 814 -20.42 -38.21 28.98
N GLN A 815 -20.14 -37.98 30.26
CA GLN A 815 -19.94 -36.65 30.81
C GLN A 815 -18.46 -36.37 30.99
N ILE A 816 -17.99 -35.24 30.45
CA ILE A 816 -16.64 -34.73 30.62
C ILE A 816 -16.74 -33.43 31.40
N PRO A 817 -16.44 -33.44 32.71
CA PRO A 817 -16.38 -32.24 33.53
C PRO A 817 -15.34 -31.24 33.03
N SER A 818 -15.53 -29.97 33.34
CA SER A 818 -14.67 -28.88 32.87
C SER A 818 -13.19 -29.06 33.25
N ASN A 819 -12.92 -29.53 34.47
CA ASN A 819 -11.56 -29.83 34.95
C ASN A 819 -10.89 -31.05 34.28
N MET A 820 -11.65 -31.87 33.54
CA MET A 820 -11.15 -33.08 32.86
C MET A 820 -10.86 -32.87 31.38
N HIS A 821 -11.14 -31.68 30.82
CA HIS A 821 -11.00 -31.44 29.39
C HIS A 821 -9.61 -31.71 28.85
N ALA A 822 -8.57 -31.14 29.48
CA ALA A 822 -7.19 -31.29 29.03
C ALA A 822 -6.72 -32.75 29.08
N HIS A 823 -7.12 -33.49 30.13
CA HIS A 823 -6.80 -34.90 30.26
C HIS A 823 -7.47 -35.74 29.16
N PHE A 824 -8.75 -35.46 28.88
CA PHE A 824 -9.50 -36.16 27.84
C PHE A 824 -8.92 -35.87 26.43
N GLN A 825 -8.59 -34.61 26.13
CA GLN A 825 -7.95 -34.22 24.86
C GLN A 825 -6.63 -34.97 24.64
N LYS A 826 -5.70 -34.90 25.59
CA LYS A 826 -4.41 -35.63 25.52
C LYS A 826 -4.56 -37.14 25.37
N ARG A 827 -5.67 -37.71 25.86
CA ARG A 827 -5.96 -39.14 25.71
C ARG A 827 -6.45 -39.47 24.31
N VAL A 828 -7.34 -38.64 23.75
CA VAL A 828 -7.84 -38.79 22.38
C VAL A 828 -6.70 -38.64 21.38
N GLU A 829 -5.85 -37.63 21.56
CA GLU A 829 -4.67 -37.38 20.72
C GLU A 829 -3.73 -38.58 20.71
N ARG A 830 -3.30 -39.07 21.88
CA ARG A 830 -2.44 -40.26 21.99
C ARG A 830 -3.03 -41.49 21.30
N LEU A 831 -4.32 -41.76 21.50
CA LEU A 831 -4.99 -42.91 20.87
C LEU A 831 -5.11 -42.75 19.35
N HIS A 832 -5.26 -41.53 18.86
CA HIS A 832 -5.31 -41.24 17.44
C HIS A 832 -3.92 -41.31 16.78
N GLU A 833 -2.87 -40.81 17.43
CA GLU A 833 -1.48 -40.93 16.97
C GLU A 833 -1.04 -42.39 16.88
N ASP A 834 -1.32 -43.19 17.92
CA ASP A 834 -1.10 -44.64 17.91
C ASP A 834 -1.80 -45.32 16.72
N TYR A 835 -2.99 -44.82 16.34
CA TYR A 835 -3.73 -45.32 15.17
C TYR A 835 -3.04 -44.94 13.85
N VAL A 836 -2.66 -43.67 13.67
CA VAL A 836 -2.01 -43.19 12.45
C VAL A 836 -0.66 -43.87 12.24
N LEU A 837 0.12 -44.08 13.31
CA LEU A 837 1.41 -44.77 13.24
C LEU A 837 1.27 -46.25 12.89
N LYS A 838 0.30 -46.96 13.49
CA LYS A 838 0.01 -48.37 13.14
C LYS A 838 -0.59 -48.54 11.74
N GLY A 839 -1.27 -47.51 11.22
CA GLY A 839 -1.71 -47.46 9.83
C GLY A 839 -0.56 -47.30 8.83
N LYS A 840 0.52 -46.61 9.24
CA LYS A 840 1.72 -46.41 8.43
C LYS A 840 2.69 -47.58 8.46
N GLU A 841 2.70 -48.46 9.46
CA GLU A 841 3.57 -49.67 9.47
C GLU A 841 3.27 -50.70 8.36
N LYS A 842 2.23 -50.49 7.53
CA LYS A 842 2.03 -51.23 6.27
C LYS A 842 2.69 -50.59 5.03
N GLU A 843 3.36 -49.45 5.19
CA GLU A 843 4.27 -48.87 4.18
C GLU A 843 5.61 -48.54 4.87
N ALA A 844 6.70 -49.08 4.32
CA ALA A 844 8.02 -49.13 4.94
C ALA A 844 8.54 -47.77 5.49
N PRO A 845 9.36 -47.77 6.55
CA PRO A 845 9.74 -46.56 7.26
C PRO A 845 10.79 -45.74 6.49
N ARG A 846 10.59 -44.42 6.43
CA ARG A 846 11.70 -43.46 6.28
C ARG A 846 11.78 -42.63 7.56
N GLU A 847 12.95 -42.72 8.18
CA GLU A 847 13.32 -42.03 9.40
C GLU A 847 13.29 -40.51 9.26
N SER A 848 12.96 -39.88 10.38
CA SER A 848 12.98 -38.44 10.60
C SER A 848 14.41 -37.91 10.74
N VAL A 849 14.81 -36.99 9.86
CA VAL A 849 15.69 -35.87 10.22
C VAL A 849 15.21 -34.65 9.43
N ILE A 850 15.10 -33.51 10.12
CA ILE A 850 14.83 -32.19 9.56
C ILE A 850 15.82 -31.91 8.41
N SER A 851 15.31 -31.66 7.19
CA SER A 851 16.07 -31.03 6.10
C SER A 851 15.13 -30.59 4.96
N MET A 852 15.53 -29.52 4.30
CA MET A 852 14.85 -28.77 3.24
C MET A 852 14.45 -29.60 2.00
N LEU A 853 13.37 -29.15 1.34
CA LEU A 853 12.87 -29.35 -0.05
C LEU A 853 13.77 -30.09 -1.08
N PRO A 854 13.21 -30.81 -2.11
CA PRO A 854 12.30 -30.20 -3.09
C PRO A 854 11.16 -31.05 -3.68
N TYR A 855 10.27 -30.29 -4.33
CA TYR A 855 9.15 -30.65 -5.19
C TYR A 855 9.39 -31.83 -6.16
N SER A 856 8.36 -32.66 -6.32
CA SER A 856 8.03 -33.26 -7.62
C SER A 856 6.54 -33.06 -7.90
N LYS A 857 6.25 -32.56 -9.11
CA LYS A 857 4.91 -32.40 -9.67
C LYS A 857 4.52 -33.72 -10.31
N GLU A 858 3.42 -34.31 -9.90
CA GLU A 858 2.58 -35.12 -10.78
C GLU A 858 1.13 -34.69 -10.61
N GLU A 859 0.57 -34.20 -11.72
CA GLU A 859 -0.85 -33.88 -11.89
C GLU A 859 -1.65 -35.18 -11.85
N ILE A 860 -2.51 -35.31 -10.84
CA ILE A 860 -3.59 -36.30 -10.86
C ILE A 860 -4.91 -35.51 -10.88
N SER A 861 -5.49 -35.45 -12.07
CA SER A 861 -6.85 -34.96 -12.30
C SER A 861 -7.85 -35.71 -11.41
N PRO A 862 -8.76 -35.03 -10.70
CA PRO A 862 -9.81 -35.72 -9.96
C PRO A 862 -10.87 -36.24 -10.95
N PRO A 863 -11.34 -37.50 -10.80
CA PRO A 863 -12.43 -38.02 -11.61
C PRO A 863 -13.75 -37.36 -11.22
N GLU A 864 -14.50 -37.01 -12.25
CA GLU A 864 -15.84 -36.45 -12.17
C GLU A 864 -16.81 -37.39 -11.44
N SER A 865 -17.54 -36.81 -10.49
CA SER A 865 -19.00 -36.89 -10.36
C SER A 865 -19.36 -36.92 -8.89
N ASN A 866 -20.08 -35.90 -8.43
CA ASN A 866 -21.04 -36.12 -7.38
C ASN A 866 -22.23 -35.17 -7.53
N LYS A 867 -23.38 -35.82 -7.66
CA LYS A 867 -24.79 -35.43 -7.83
C LYS A 867 -25.32 -34.19 -7.09
N TRP A 868 -24.50 -33.40 -6.39
CA TRP A 868 -24.90 -32.18 -5.69
C TRP A 868 -25.09 -30.97 -6.63
N ASN A 869 -24.38 -30.92 -7.76
CA ASN A 869 -24.55 -29.86 -8.78
C ASN A 869 -25.87 -29.98 -9.59
N ALA A 870 -26.59 -31.10 -9.48
CA ALA A 870 -27.86 -31.30 -10.17
C ALA A 870 -29.07 -30.76 -9.39
N LEU A 871 -28.93 -30.48 -8.09
CA LEU A 871 -30.00 -29.93 -7.25
C LEU A 871 -30.02 -28.39 -7.20
N TYR A 872 -28.90 -27.72 -7.47
CA TYR A 872 -28.82 -26.26 -7.53
C TYR A 872 -29.18 -25.65 -8.90
N ARG A 873 -29.25 -26.45 -9.98
CA ARG A 873 -29.55 -25.97 -11.33
C ARG A 873 -31.04 -25.81 -11.65
N LYS A 874 -31.94 -25.99 -10.68
CA LYS A 874 -33.40 -25.95 -10.91
C LYS A 874 -34.12 -24.69 -10.43
N SER A 875 -33.40 -23.65 -10.00
CA SER A 875 -34.00 -22.33 -9.72
C SER A 875 -33.35 -21.16 -10.47
N GLU A 876 -32.45 -21.40 -11.43
CA GLU A 876 -31.83 -20.37 -12.29
C GLU A 876 -32.36 -20.43 -13.73
N LYS A 877 -33.67 -20.45 -13.91
CA LYS A 877 -34.29 -20.13 -15.19
C LYS A 877 -35.37 -19.07 -14.93
N ASP A 878 -34.96 -17.82 -15.18
CA ASP A 878 -35.74 -16.59 -15.37
C ASP A 878 -35.22 -15.41 -14.54
N ILE A 879 -33.91 -15.15 -14.60
CA ILE A 879 -33.40 -13.80 -14.35
C ILE A 879 -33.21 -13.16 -15.73
N THR A 880 -34.20 -12.39 -16.17
CA THR A 880 -34.03 -11.38 -17.21
C THR A 880 -32.74 -10.61 -16.92
N LYS A 881 -31.76 -10.70 -17.82
CA LYS A 881 -30.50 -9.96 -17.78
C LYS A 881 -30.84 -8.47 -17.64
N LYS A 882 -30.78 -7.92 -16.42
CA LYS A 882 -31.03 -6.49 -16.18
C LYS A 882 -29.85 -5.73 -16.75
N LEU A 883 -30.13 -4.87 -17.73
CA LEU A 883 -29.15 -4.01 -18.38
C LEU A 883 -28.50 -3.08 -17.34
N THR A 884 -27.20 -2.82 -17.49
CA THR A 884 -26.47 -1.86 -16.66
C THR A 884 -26.87 -0.41 -17.02
N PRO A 885 -26.63 0.61 -16.15
CA PRO A 885 -27.00 2.00 -16.45
C PRO A 885 -26.37 2.57 -17.71
N ASP A 886 -25.12 2.21 -18.01
CA ASP A 886 -24.43 2.53 -19.26
C ASP A 886 -25.08 1.82 -20.46
N GLU A 887 -25.45 0.53 -20.33
CA GLU A 887 -26.20 -0.18 -21.36
C GLU A 887 -27.58 0.46 -21.61
N LEU A 888 -28.26 0.93 -20.57
CA LEU A 888 -29.55 1.65 -20.66
C LEU A 888 -29.40 3.01 -21.34
N LEU A 889 -28.36 3.78 -20.98
CA LEU A 889 -28.09 5.08 -21.59
C LEU A 889 -27.69 4.91 -23.05
N MET A 890 -26.86 3.93 -23.36
CA MET A 890 -26.47 3.61 -24.74
C MET A 890 -27.65 3.14 -25.57
N GLN A 891 -28.50 2.26 -25.04
CA GLN A 891 -29.71 1.84 -25.74
C GLN A 891 -30.64 3.03 -26.01
N ARG A 892 -30.74 3.98 -25.07
CA ARG A 892 -31.51 5.22 -25.24
C ARG A 892 -30.90 6.13 -26.32
N LEU A 893 -29.59 6.33 -26.34
CA LEU A 893 -28.92 7.14 -27.36
C LEU A 893 -29.00 6.51 -28.75
N GLU A 894 -28.85 5.19 -28.86
CA GLU A 894 -29.08 4.45 -30.10
C GLU A 894 -30.53 4.59 -30.59
N GLU A 895 -31.50 4.60 -29.67
CA GLU A 895 -32.90 4.83 -30.00
C GLU A 895 -33.16 6.28 -30.43
N MET A 896 -32.52 7.26 -29.79
CA MET A 896 -32.57 8.67 -30.19
C MET A 896 -31.96 8.87 -31.58
N ALA A 897 -30.87 8.17 -31.90
CA ALA A 897 -30.28 8.19 -33.23
C ALA A 897 -31.21 7.58 -34.28
N ARG A 898 -31.83 6.43 -33.97
CA ARG A 898 -32.87 5.81 -34.81
C ARG A 898 -34.08 6.74 -35.04
N LYS A 899 -34.42 7.58 -34.07
CA LYS A 899 -35.49 8.59 -34.15
C LYS A 899 -35.06 9.89 -34.85
N GLY A 900 -33.79 10.00 -35.28
CA GLY A 900 -33.25 11.20 -35.93
C GLY A 900 -33.00 12.39 -35.00
N LEU A 901 -33.05 12.17 -33.68
CA LEU A 901 -32.78 13.19 -32.66
C LEU A 901 -31.29 13.35 -32.36
N LEU A 902 -30.50 12.32 -32.65
CA LEU A 902 -29.04 12.30 -32.50
C LEU A 902 -28.42 11.86 -33.82
N LYS A 903 -27.34 12.50 -34.26
CA LYS A 903 -26.63 12.03 -35.45
C LYS A 903 -25.85 10.75 -35.13
N GLU A 904 -25.93 9.74 -36.00
CA GLU A 904 -25.23 8.46 -35.82
C GLU A 904 -23.71 8.62 -35.68
N GLU A 905 -23.11 9.64 -36.29
CA GLU A 905 -21.67 9.95 -36.19
C GLU A 905 -21.19 10.17 -34.75
N TYR A 906 -22.08 10.56 -33.83
CA TYR A 906 -21.73 10.75 -32.42
C TYR A 906 -21.83 9.47 -31.57
N LEU A 907 -22.48 8.41 -32.05
CA LEU A 907 -22.75 7.23 -31.22
C LEU A 907 -21.48 6.49 -30.80
N GLU A 908 -20.49 6.36 -31.70
CA GLU A 908 -19.23 5.69 -31.37
C GLU A 908 -18.42 6.47 -30.32
N GLU A 909 -18.35 7.80 -30.47
CA GLU A 909 -17.65 8.67 -29.53
C GLU A 909 -18.38 8.75 -28.17
N LEU A 910 -19.71 8.86 -28.18
CA LEU A 910 -20.53 8.82 -26.97
C LEU A 910 -20.43 7.46 -26.27
N ALA A 911 -20.35 6.36 -27.01
CA ALA A 911 -20.17 5.02 -26.43
C ALA A 911 -18.83 4.88 -25.70
N LEU A 912 -17.76 5.46 -26.26
CA LEU A 912 -16.44 5.51 -25.61
C LEU A 912 -16.52 6.33 -24.32
N VAL A 913 -17.09 7.54 -24.39
CA VAL A 913 -17.20 8.43 -23.23
C VAL A 913 -18.08 7.81 -22.14
N ILE A 914 -19.25 7.26 -22.48
CA ILE A 914 -20.19 6.67 -21.50
C ILE A 914 -19.60 5.44 -20.81
N ARG A 915 -18.81 4.62 -21.51
CA ARG A 915 -18.10 3.49 -20.88
C ARG A 915 -17.01 3.92 -19.90
N GLU A 916 -16.46 5.11 -20.09
CA GLU A 916 -15.37 5.67 -19.28
C GLU A 916 -15.85 6.68 -18.22
N THR A 917 -17.11 7.11 -18.30
CA THR A 917 -17.76 8.05 -17.37
C THR A 917 -18.13 7.33 -16.07
N ASP A 918 -18.00 8.01 -14.92
CA ASP A 918 -18.44 7.46 -13.64
C ASP A 918 -19.96 7.29 -13.56
N PHE A 919 -20.40 6.40 -12.67
CA PHE A 919 -21.82 6.09 -12.55
C PHE A 919 -22.70 7.27 -12.12
N GLU A 920 -22.18 8.24 -11.36
CA GLU A 920 -22.96 9.39 -10.89
C GLU A 920 -23.35 10.28 -12.08
N ASN A 921 -22.39 10.58 -12.95
CA ASN A 921 -22.63 11.29 -14.19
C ASN A 921 -23.52 10.49 -15.17
N ILE A 922 -23.40 9.16 -15.25
CA ILE A 922 -24.30 8.33 -16.08
C ILE A 922 -25.75 8.39 -15.57
N TYR A 923 -25.96 8.32 -14.25
CA TYR A 923 -27.30 8.46 -13.68
C TYR A 923 -27.86 9.88 -13.89
N GLN A 924 -27.01 10.90 -13.80
CA GLN A 924 -27.39 12.28 -14.12
C GLN A 924 -27.81 12.42 -15.59
N LEU A 925 -27.05 11.83 -16.53
CA LEU A 925 -27.42 11.82 -17.95
C LEU A 925 -28.72 11.05 -18.20
N LEU A 926 -28.92 9.90 -17.54
CA LEU A 926 -30.17 9.14 -17.61
C LEU A 926 -31.37 9.94 -17.08
N SER A 927 -31.15 10.87 -16.15
CA SER A 927 -32.20 11.73 -15.60
C SER A 927 -32.66 12.85 -16.55
N TYR A 928 -31.84 13.21 -17.55
CA TYR A 928 -32.19 14.23 -18.53
C TYR A 928 -33.19 13.71 -19.58
N ASN A 929 -34.02 14.60 -20.13
CA ASN A 929 -34.93 14.27 -21.23
C ASN A 929 -34.19 14.20 -22.58
N ASP A 930 -34.85 13.62 -23.60
CA ASP A 930 -34.24 13.42 -24.92
C ASP A 930 -33.89 14.75 -25.61
N GLU A 931 -34.66 15.83 -25.37
CA GLU A 931 -34.36 17.17 -25.89
C GLU A 931 -33.06 17.75 -25.32
N THR A 932 -32.84 17.59 -24.02
CA THR A 932 -31.60 17.99 -23.35
C THR A 932 -30.42 17.19 -23.89
N LEU A 933 -30.57 15.89 -24.11
CA LEU A 933 -29.49 15.00 -24.57
C LEU A 933 -29.21 15.11 -26.08
N SER A 934 -30.13 15.66 -26.87
CA SER A 934 -29.98 15.83 -28.33
C SER A 934 -29.42 17.19 -28.76
N LEU A 935 -29.30 18.15 -27.84
CA LEU A 935 -28.72 19.46 -28.14
C LEU A 935 -27.24 19.33 -28.56
N PRO A 936 -26.81 19.89 -29.72
CA PRO A 936 -25.43 19.77 -30.19
C PRO A 936 -24.37 20.24 -29.18
N GLN A 937 -24.68 21.31 -28.44
CA GLN A 937 -23.81 21.83 -27.38
C GLN A 937 -23.72 20.90 -26.16
N ASN A 938 -24.79 20.20 -25.81
CA ASN A 938 -24.81 19.25 -24.70
C ASN A 938 -24.14 17.93 -25.12
N ILE A 939 -24.33 17.48 -26.36
CA ILE A 939 -23.57 16.36 -26.93
C ILE A 939 -22.07 16.67 -26.88
N HIS A 940 -21.66 17.88 -27.26
CA HIS A 940 -20.26 18.31 -27.16
C HIS A 940 -19.76 18.40 -25.72
N ALA A 941 -20.61 18.83 -24.79
CA ALA A 941 -20.29 18.83 -23.36
C ALA A 941 -20.11 17.41 -22.82
N ILE A 942 -20.98 16.47 -23.20
CA ILE A 942 -20.88 15.05 -22.87
C ILE A 942 -19.57 14.50 -23.46
N LEU A 943 -19.31 14.70 -24.76
CA LEU A 943 -18.11 14.22 -25.43
C LEU A 943 -16.79 14.76 -24.85
N LYS A 944 -16.84 15.94 -24.21
CA LYS A 944 -15.69 16.55 -23.52
C LYS A 944 -15.69 16.30 -22.00
N GLU A 945 -16.58 15.46 -21.50
CA GLU A 945 -16.77 15.16 -20.07
C GLU A 945 -17.02 16.43 -19.20
N GLN A 946 -17.64 17.45 -19.78
CA GLN A 946 -18.02 18.72 -19.11
C GLN A 946 -19.49 18.69 -18.68
N PHE A 947 -19.86 17.69 -17.85
CA PHE A 947 -21.26 17.43 -17.46
C PHE A 947 -21.91 18.59 -16.70
N ASP A 948 -21.11 19.40 -16.00
CA ASP A 948 -21.52 20.63 -15.32
C ASP A 948 -22.01 21.74 -16.27
N LYS A 949 -21.69 21.63 -17.57
CA LYS A 949 -22.08 22.60 -18.61
C LYS A 949 -23.30 22.17 -19.43
N ILE A 950 -23.94 21.05 -19.09
CA ILE A 950 -25.16 20.59 -19.75
C ILE A 950 -26.31 21.57 -19.46
N GLN A 951 -26.87 22.14 -20.53
CA GLN A 951 -28.03 23.02 -20.44
C GLN A 951 -29.31 22.19 -20.43
N VAL A 952 -29.94 22.08 -19.26
CA VAL A 952 -31.20 21.33 -19.09
C VAL A 952 -32.36 22.09 -19.73
N ILE A 953 -33.11 21.40 -20.60
CA ILE A 953 -34.39 21.89 -21.13
C ILE A 953 -35.49 21.35 -20.21
N GLU A 954 -36.26 22.23 -19.57
CA GLU A 954 -37.41 21.85 -18.75
C GLU A 954 -38.50 21.16 -19.61
N ASP A 955 -39.05 20.05 -19.12
CA ASP A 955 -40.18 19.38 -19.77
C ASP A 955 -41.37 20.34 -19.89
N ARG A 956 -41.79 20.63 -21.12
CA ARG A 956 -43.09 21.27 -21.37
C ARG A 956 -44.19 20.29 -20.99
N THR A 957 -44.63 20.34 -19.74
CA THR A 957 -45.86 19.70 -19.29
C THR A 957 -47.02 20.28 -20.11
N PHE A 958 -47.67 19.43 -20.89
CA PHE A 958 -48.96 19.73 -21.50
C PHE A 958 -49.95 20.04 -20.37
N MET A 959 -50.30 21.33 -20.23
CA MET A 959 -51.50 21.77 -19.53
C MET A 959 -52.72 21.18 -20.24
N THR A 960 -53.29 20.10 -19.72
CA THR A 960 -54.69 19.77 -20.00
C THR A 960 -55.56 20.59 -19.07
N GLU A 961 -56.36 21.48 -19.67
CA GLU A 961 -57.37 22.32 -19.02
C GLU A 961 -58.34 21.52 -18.14
N PRO A 962 -58.92 22.14 -17.09
CA PRO A 962 -59.87 21.49 -16.20
C PRO A 962 -61.23 21.35 -16.88
N VAL A 963 -61.63 20.11 -17.18
CA VAL A 963 -63.05 19.81 -17.44
C VAL A 963 -63.78 19.83 -16.10
N THR A 964 -64.58 20.88 -15.93
CA THR A 964 -65.62 20.95 -14.91
C THR A 964 -66.79 20.06 -15.31
N GLY A 965 -67.36 19.34 -14.33
CA GLY A 965 -68.76 18.94 -14.36
C GLY A 965 -69.05 17.45 -14.21
N ASN A 966 -69.50 17.09 -13.00
CA ASN A 966 -70.44 16.02 -12.67
C ASN A 966 -70.00 14.57 -12.98
N GLY A 967 -69.97 13.62 -12.05
CA GLY A 967 -70.52 13.56 -10.71
C GLY A 967 -70.58 12.09 -10.28
N LEU A 968 -70.84 11.89 -9.00
CA LEU A 968 -71.19 10.62 -8.33
C LEU A 968 -70.00 9.66 -8.13
N LYS A 969 -69.48 9.61 -6.89
CA LYS A 969 -69.86 8.64 -5.83
C LYS A 969 -69.45 7.21 -6.23
N GLN A 970 -68.78 6.41 -5.42
CA GLN A 970 -68.49 6.39 -3.99
C GLN A 970 -67.60 5.15 -3.81
N THR A 971 -66.56 5.25 -2.97
CA THR A 971 -66.12 4.29 -1.94
C THR A 971 -66.11 2.76 -2.21
N PHE A 972 -65.13 1.95 -1.78
CA PHE A 972 -64.49 1.79 -0.46
C PHE A 972 -63.29 0.82 -0.58
N LEU A 973 -62.36 0.97 0.38
CA LEU A 973 -61.20 0.14 0.78
C LEU A 973 -59.85 0.46 0.14
#